data_AF-A0A2Z5HVF5-F1
#
_entry.id   AF-A0A2Z5HVF5-F1
#
_cell.length_a   1.000
_cell.length_b   1.000
_cell.length_c   1.000
_cell.angle_alpha   90.00
_cell.angle_beta   90.00
_cell.angle_gamma   90.00
#
_symmetry.space_group_name_H-M   'P 1'
#
loop_
_entity.id
_entity.type
_entity.pdbx_description
1 polymer ?
#
loop_
_entity_poly.entity_id
_entity_poly.type
_entity_poly.pdbx_seq_one_letter_code
_entity_poly.pdbx_strand_id
1 'polypeptide(L)'
;MTEEPLLEEEVVTSTEQVLSQLPEPKPRIAYSQAWVNKTYRAKDDFNPRGMEHLYLITNLFLDLVHRDREIPPQLESVVSQELAQPTLDRQQAMRVVSELEANWDVIGMHYIGLVALVALGCLIIVIMPLAGLVFACCRCAGRCGAQEPHYDKKRDPCKRATLGTLLAVLVVVILLGLVCSFVTNARMEDGVQGLPRDLALAVHDTKLFLNNTDNEVQNLLVRNYRELQNVLFNKLDSSGELVKSELARVTKAVAIDNLTAIATSLSVIKKDLWEIKNTTLQLQDQTSNLQSGLGDVAFRLRELQESCESLPDCHEVIIEYADKLRINNDFDRYLETDVLPQLPNVESKLDEVTTLIENDIEIVVKRGKRAFDSIATEIQNKVQSSIPDIKEKILDAGGQLEDEAERIHRRLQPTYLGQSQESDSYPRESNVYLKEVNKYLRIMQDGINEYAMYRYWGFMGLCILLLVITLCFTLGVVFGCCGRRPDEASSCHKATGASWLMCGVGLTFLFSAVIMACTTALFIVGSASEILVCNPLGDPMHSEVFSVVAERYNLNNYYPPGEAPRITEIISKCHRNQSLYAVLSLDHIDSILVKLQDYKKRLNLDEKIDQLMLEIRVDTDVEILSRDAKEQLWELANSSVADKDTWDYYTDILEKKVLTIDLMELAALLNQTADKLPNGYTQVSFKLKND
;
A
#
# COMPACT_ATOMS: atom_id res chain seq x y z
N MET A 1 39.29 -37.47 9.55
CA MET A 1 40.66 -37.10 9.96
C MET A 1 40.73 -35.60 9.75
N THR A 2 40.57 -34.73 10.73
CA THR A 2 40.80 -34.78 12.20
C THR A 2 39.90 -33.68 12.78
N GLU A 3 38.96 -34.02 13.64
CA GLU A 3 39.06 -33.93 15.11
C GLU A 3 38.85 -32.51 15.66
N GLU A 4 37.79 -32.44 16.46
CA GLU A 4 37.32 -31.42 17.40
C GLU A 4 38.38 -31.08 18.47
N PRO A 5 38.19 -30.00 19.26
CA PRO A 5 37.63 -30.28 20.59
C PRO A 5 36.57 -29.29 21.08
N LEU A 6 35.60 -29.85 21.81
CA LEU A 6 34.75 -29.21 22.80
C LEU A 6 35.56 -28.59 23.95
N LEU A 7 35.06 -27.48 24.49
CA LEU A 7 35.18 -27.17 25.92
C LEU A 7 33.91 -26.45 26.42
N GLU A 8 33.48 -26.92 27.60
CA GLU A 8 32.26 -26.68 28.40
C GLU A 8 31.92 -25.19 28.64
N GLU A 9 30.65 -24.81 28.60
CA GLU A 9 29.70 -24.82 29.73
C GLU A 9 30.20 -24.03 30.95
N GLU A 10 29.78 -22.76 31.07
CA GLU A 10 29.22 -22.18 32.31
C GLU A 10 28.86 -20.70 32.12
N VAL A 11 27.78 -20.31 32.82
CA VAL A 11 27.29 -18.94 33.02
C VAL A 11 26.53 -18.32 31.84
N VAL A 12 25.20 -18.33 31.93
CA VAL A 12 24.34 -17.14 32.11
C VAL A 12 22.88 -17.65 32.01
N THR A 13 22.45 -18.32 33.08
CA THR A 13 21.04 -18.42 33.45
C THR A 13 20.58 -17.06 33.96
N SER A 14 20.41 -16.08 33.05
CA SER A 14 19.70 -14.84 33.35
C SER A 14 19.09 -14.14 32.12
N THR A 15 18.95 -14.86 30.99
CA THR A 15 18.48 -14.28 29.72
C THR A 15 17.02 -14.64 29.38
N GLU A 16 16.28 -15.25 30.30
CA GLU A 16 14.85 -15.58 30.11
C GLU A 16 13.89 -14.64 30.83
N GLN A 17 14.37 -13.70 31.67
CA GLN A 17 13.51 -12.73 32.36
C GLN A 17 13.64 -11.28 31.88
N VAL A 18 14.45 -11.01 30.85
CA VAL A 18 14.61 -9.66 30.27
C VAL A 18 14.00 -9.53 28.87
N LEU A 19 13.51 -10.62 28.27
CA LEU A 19 12.85 -10.62 26.96
C LEU A 19 11.32 -10.44 27.03
N SER A 20 10.80 -9.80 28.08
CA SER A 20 9.37 -9.46 28.22
C SER A 20 9.07 -7.97 28.04
N GLN A 21 10.04 -7.16 27.57
CA GLN A 21 9.85 -5.74 27.28
C GLN A 21 10.23 -5.34 25.85
N LEU A 22 9.85 -6.16 24.87
CA LEU A 22 9.70 -5.64 23.51
C LEU A 22 8.41 -4.81 23.46
N PRO A 23 8.46 -3.52 23.06
CA PRO A 23 7.23 -2.76 22.84
C PRO A 23 6.39 -3.52 21.82
N GLU A 24 5.10 -3.71 22.13
CA GLU A 24 4.13 -4.33 21.21
C GLU A 24 4.35 -3.82 19.78
N PRO A 25 4.26 -4.69 18.75
CA PRO A 25 4.37 -4.23 17.38
C PRO A 25 3.26 -3.19 17.15
N LYS A 26 3.65 -1.93 16.94
CA LYS A 26 2.75 -0.83 16.60
C LYS A 26 1.73 -1.36 15.59
N PRO A 27 0.41 -1.29 15.87
CA PRO A 27 -0.59 -1.85 14.97
C PRO A 27 -0.41 -1.22 13.58
N ARG A 28 0.04 -2.02 12.61
CA ARG A 28 0.15 -1.57 11.22
C ARG A 28 -1.27 -1.37 10.72
N ILE A 29 -1.62 -0.13 10.39
CA ILE A 29 -2.91 0.19 9.79
C ILE A 29 -3.02 -0.60 8.49
N ALA A 30 -4.07 -1.40 8.35
CA ALA A 30 -4.32 -2.19 7.16
C ALA A 30 -4.99 -1.30 6.11
N TYR A 31 -4.20 -0.73 5.21
CA TYR A 31 -4.70 0.15 4.16
C TYR A 31 -5.34 -0.63 3.00
N SER A 32 -6.50 -0.19 2.54
CA SER A 32 -7.10 -0.74 1.31
C SER A 32 -6.32 -0.32 0.07
N GLN A 33 -6.22 -1.22 -0.91
CA GLN A 33 -5.62 -0.91 -2.22
C GLN A 33 -6.66 -0.40 -3.22
N ALA A 34 -6.23 0.49 -4.11
CA ALA A 34 -7.06 0.99 -5.21
C ALA A 34 -7.37 -0.14 -6.20
N TRP A 35 -8.59 -0.18 -6.70
CA TRP A 35 -8.96 -1.09 -7.78
C TRP A 35 -8.60 -0.44 -9.12
N VAL A 36 -7.57 -0.96 -9.79
CA VAL A 36 -7.08 -0.47 -11.08
C VAL A 36 -7.15 -1.54 -12.14
N ASN A 37 -7.59 -1.16 -13.33
CA ASN A 37 -7.65 -2.06 -14.47
C ASN A 37 -6.34 -1.97 -15.28
N LYS A 38 -5.55 -3.04 -15.25
CA LYS A 38 -4.23 -3.11 -15.90
C LYS A 38 -4.27 -3.57 -17.37
N THR A 39 -5.45 -3.66 -17.98
CA THR A 39 -5.61 -4.17 -19.35
C THR A 39 -5.40 -3.08 -20.39
N TYR A 40 -4.14 -2.77 -20.68
CA TYR A 40 -3.73 -1.93 -21.81
C TYR A 40 -3.64 -2.80 -23.10
N ARG A 41 -4.15 -2.27 -24.20
CA ARG A 41 -4.29 -2.95 -25.51
C ARG A 41 -3.41 -2.36 -26.61
N ALA A 42 -3.05 -1.09 -26.53
CA ALA A 42 -2.18 -0.41 -27.48
C ALA A 42 -0.81 -1.09 -27.52
N LYS A 43 -0.24 -1.20 -28.71
CA LYS A 43 1.07 -1.82 -28.95
C LYS A 43 1.88 -0.92 -29.88
N ASP A 44 3.19 -0.91 -29.66
CA ASP A 44 4.19 -0.18 -30.45
C ASP A 44 5.02 -1.12 -31.36
N ASP A 45 4.78 -2.43 -31.31
CA ASP A 45 5.57 -3.43 -32.03
C ASP A 45 5.37 -3.37 -33.56
N PHE A 46 6.45 -3.11 -34.30
CA PHE A 46 6.51 -3.11 -35.76
C PHE A 46 7.30 -4.31 -36.27
N ASN A 47 6.64 -5.22 -37.00
CA ASN A 47 7.29 -6.39 -37.58
C ASN A 47 7.52 -6.21 -39.10
N PRO A 48 8.76 -5.93 -39.55
CA PRO A 48 9.06 -5.72 -40.96
C PRO A 48 8.95 -7.00 -41.81
N ARG A 49 8.91 -8.19 -41.18
CA ARG A 49 8.99 -9.51 -41.85
C ARG A 49 10.12 -9.52 -42.89
N GLY A 50 9.89 -10.03 -44.10
CA GLY A 50 10.89 -10.06 -45.17
C GLY A 50 11.18 -8.71 -45.85
N MET A 51 10.59 -7.60 -45.42
CA MET A 51 10.78 -6.27 -46.04
C MET A 51 11.86 -5.42 -45.35
N GLU A 52 12.51 -5.96 -44.32
CA GLU A 52 13.51 -5.25 -43.51
C GLU A 52 14.61 -4.59 -44.37
N HIS A 53 15.19 -5.33 -45.32
CA HIS A 53 16.21 -4.78 -46.21
C HIS A 53 15.69 -3.64 -47.11
N LEU A 54 14.43 -3.69 -47.53
CA LEU A 54 13.84 -2.62 -48.34
C LEU A 54 13.69 -1.35 -47.50
N TYR A 55 13.25 -1.46 -46.25
CA TYR A 55 13.15 -0.32 -45.34
C TYR A 55 14.53 0.28 -45.05
N LEU A 56 15.55 -0.56 -44.82
CA LEU A 56 16.93 -0.08 -44.65
C LEU A 56 17.45 0.70 -45.86
N ILE A 57 17.24 0.19 -47.08
CA ILE A 57 17.65 0.87 -48.32
C ILE A 57 16.87 2.17 -48.51
N THR A 58 15.57 2.15 -48.23
CA THR A 58 14.69 3.32 -48.37
C THR A 58 15.10 4.42 -47.39
N ASN A 59 15.35 4.06 -46.13
CA ASN A 59 15.78 5.02 -45.11
C ASN A 59 17.17 5.58 -45.43
N LEU A 60 18.11 4.73 -45.88
CA LEU A 60 19.43 5.19 -46.33
C LEU A 60 19.31 6.19 -47.50
N PHE A 61 18.40 5.93 -48.44
CA PHE A 61 18.13 6.84 -49.55
C PHE A 61 17.49 8.15 -49.07
N LEU A 62 16.50 8.08 -48.20
CA LEU A 62 15.85 9.26 -47.62
C LEU A 62 16.83 10.10 -46.81
N ASP A 63 17.72 9.49 -46.04
CA ASP A 63 18.77 10.19 -45.29
C ASP A 63 19.78 10.89 -46.19
N LEU A 64 20.07 10.31 -47.36
CA LEU A 64 20.92 10.95 -48.37
C LEU A 64 20.23 12.17 -48.99
N VAL A 65 18.91 12.11 -49.18
CA VAL A 65 18.13 13.15 -49.85
C VAL A 65 17.71 14.27 -48.89
N HIS A 66 17.31 13.91 -47.67
CA HIS A 66 16.92 14.80 -46.58
C HIS A 66 18.12 15.08 -45.66
N ARG A 67 19.15 15.72 -46.23
CA ARG A 67 20.41 16.00 -45.53
C ARG A 67 20.20 16.72 -44.19
N ASP A 68 19.19 17.59 -44.13
CA ASP A 68 18.76 18.30 -42.94
C ASP A 68 17.30 17.91 -42.63
N ARG A 69 17.06 17.37 -41.43
CA ARG A 69 15.74 16.91 -40.97
C ARG A 69 14.92 18.00 -40.25
N GLU A 70 15.53 19.16 -40.04
CA GLU A 70 14.95 20.32 -39.38
C GLU A 70 14.18 21.20 -40.37
N ILE A 71 13.11 21.85 -39.91
CA ILE A 71 12.33 22.75 -40.76
C ILE A 71 13.01 24.13 -40.72
N PRO A 72 13.23 24.79 -41.86
CA PRO A 72 13.79 26.14 -41.84
C PRO A 72 12.89 27.09 -41.02
N PRO A 73 13.45 27.96 -40.17
CA PRO A 73 12.69 28.77 -39.21
C PRO A 73 11.67 29.71 -39.89
N GLN A 74 11.89 30.06 -41.16
CA GLN A 74 10.96 30.86 -41.96
C GLN A 74 9.65 30.12 -42.28
N LEU A 75 9.66 28.79 -42.26
CA LEU A 75 8.51 27.93 -42.57
C LEU A 75 7.81 27.40 -41.32
N GLU A 76 8.42 27.57 -40.14
CA GLU A 76 7.92 27.08 -38.85
C GLU A 76 6.53 27.61 -38.52
N SER A 77 6.30 28.92 -38.70
CA SER A 77 5.00 29.56 -38.43
C SER A 77 3.89 29.04 -39.32
N VAL A 78 4.18 28.79 -40.61
CA VAL A 78 3.22 28.29 -41.60
C VAL A 78 2.87 26.83 -41.28
N VAL A 79 3.89 26.01 -41.03
CA VAL A 79 3.75 24.60 -40.65
C VAL A 79 2.92 24.49 -39.36
N SER A 80 3.21 25.32 -38.35
CA SER A 80 2.45 25.38 -37.09
C SER A 80 0.96 25.66 -37.27
N GLN A 81 0.64 26.54 -38.21
CA GLN A 81 -0.72 27.03 -38.41
C GLN A 81 -1.56 25.99 -39.14
N GLU A 82 -0.98 25.33 -40.12
CA GLU A 82 -1.71 24.45 -41.03
C GLU A 82 -1.81 23.00 -40.51
N LEU A 83 -0.83 22.52 -39.74
CA LEU A 83 -0.93 21.22 -39.07
C LEU A 83 -1.92 21.20 -37.90
N ALA A 84 -2.20 22.36 -37.30
CA ALA A 84 -3.08 22.46 -36.14
C ALA A 84 -4.57 22.31 -36.47
N GLN A 85 -4.98 22.67 -37.69
CA GLN A 85 -6.34 22.49 -38.18
C GLN A 85 -6.30 22.07 -39.65
N PRO A 86 -6.07 20.78 -39.94
CA PRO A 86 -6.17 20.28 -41.31
C PRO A 86 -7.64 20.31 -41.71
N THR A 87 -8.08 21.37 -42.38
CA THR A 87 -9.44 21.44 -42.96
C THR A 87 -9.50 20.73 -44.30
N LEU A 88 -8.34 20.39 -44.89
CA LEU A 88 -8.21 19.73 -46.19
C LEU A 88 -8.97 20.48 -47.32
N ASP A 89 -9.20 21.77 -47.13
CA ASP A 89 -9.94 22.62 -48.06
C ASP A 89 -9.04 23.27 -49.10
N ARG A 90 -9.61 23.56 -50.28
CA ARG A 90 -8.91 24.21 -51.40
C ARG A 90 -8.30 25.57 -51.03
N GLN A 91 -8.91 26.29 -50.08
CA GLN A 91 -8.37 27.55 -49.54
C GLN A 91 -7.11 27.34 -48.69
N GLN A 92 -7.03 26.23 -47.95
CA GLN A 92 -5.86 25.87 -47.16
C GLN A 92 -4.68 25.54 -48.09
N ALA A 93 -4.94 24.71 -49.11
CA ALA A 93 -3.94 24.36 -50.12
C ALA A 93 -3.39 25.59 -50.86
N MET A 94 -4.25 26.55 -51.24
CA MET A 94 -3.81 27.79 -51.90
C MET A 94 -2.90 28.65 -51.00
N ARG A 95 -3.16 28.71 -49.70
CA ARG A 95 -2.32 29.46 -48.73
C ARG A 95 -0.95 28.81 -48.57
N VAL A 96 -0.91 27.49 -48.41
CA VAL A 96 0.34 26.74 -48.34
C VAL A 96 1.16 26.94 -49.61
N VAL A 97 0.52 26.86 -50.79
CA VAL A 97 1.20 27.08 -52.08
C VAL A 97 1.74 28.50 -52.20
N SER A 98 0.98 29.53 -51.81
CA SER A 98 1.48 30.91 -51.87
C SER A 98 2.64 31.18 -50.92
N GLU A 99 2.63 30.56 -49.73
CA GLU A 99 3.72 30.68 -48.76
C GLU A 99 4.98 29.90 -49.20
N LEU A 100 4.79 28.73 -49.82
CA LEU A 100 5.88 27.98 -50.45
C LEU A 100 6.49 28.73 -51.64
N GLU A 101 5.67 29.42 -52.44
CA GLU A 101 6.12 30.22 -53.56
C GLU A 101 6.93 31.44 -53.08
N ALA A 102 6.51 32.07 -51.99
CA ALA A 102 7.21 33.20 -51.38
C ALA A 102 8.58 32.83 -50.80
N ASN A 103 8.76 31.60 -50.31
CA ASN A 103 9.99 31.12 -49.66
C ASN A 103 10.69 30.00 -50.47
N TRP A 104 10.50 29.98 -51.80
CA TRP A 104 11.05 28.94 -52.66
C TRP A 104 12.58 28.89 -52.66
N ASP A 105 13.24 30.03 -52.44
CA ASP A 105 14.69 30.15 -52.33
C ASP A 105 15.25 29.40 -51.11
N VAL A 106 14.58 29.51 -49.96
CA VAL A 106 14.95 28.79 -48.72
C VAL A 106 14.70 27.29 -48.88
N ILE A 107 13.55 26.91 -49.43
CA ILE A 107 13.19 25.49 -49.66
C ILE A 107 14.14 24.84 -50.67
N GLY A 108 14.48 25.56 -51.74
CA GLY A 108 15.39 25.07 -52.77
C GLY A 108 16.82 24.83 -52.27
N MET A 109 17.29 25.64 -51.33
CA MET A 109 18.62 25.47 -50.73
C MET A 109 18.64 24.39 -49.65
N HIS A 110 17.60 24.36 -48.78
CA HIS A 110 17.51 23.42 -47.66
C HIS A 110 17.17 22.00 -48.11
N TYR A 111 16.26 21.86 -49.08
CA TYR A 111 15.82 20.57 -49.63
C TYR A 111 16.33 20.34 -51.05
N ILE A 112 17.59 20.70 -51.32
CA ILE A 112 18.18 20.65 -52.66
C ILE A 112 18.12 19.23 -53.28
N GLY A 113 18.30 18.18 -52.48
CA GLY A 113 18.20 16.79 -52.93
C GLY A 113 16.79 16.43 -53.41
N LEU A 114 15.76 16.83 -52.66
CA LEU A 114 14.36 16.59 -52.98
C LEU A 114 13.96 17.36 -54.25
N VAL A 115 14.28 18.66 -54.30
CA VAL A 115 13.96 19.52 -55.45
C VAL A 115 14.66 19.03 -56.72
N ALA A 116 15.93 18.59 -56.62
CA ALA A 116 16.64 18.02 -57.76
C ALA A 116 15.99 16.74 -58.31
N LEU A 117 15.51 15.85 -57.43
CA LEU A 117 14.83 14.62 -57.84
C LEU A 117 13.46 14.89 -58.46
N VAL A 118 12.70 15.85 -57.91
CA VAL A 118 11.42 16.28 -58.49
C VAL A 118 11.63 16.92 -59.86
N ALA A 119 12.63 17.80 -60.00
CA ALA A 119 12.98 18.41 -61.28
C ALA A 119 13.41 17.36 -62.32
N LEU A 120 14.20 16.37 -61.90
CA LEU A 120 14.58 15.23 -62.75
C LEU A 120 13.34 14.43 -63.19
N GLY A 121 12.41 14.14 -62.27
CA GLY A 121 11.15 13.47 -62.58
C GLY A 121 10.33 14.23 -63.63
N CYS A 122 10.12 15.53 -63.43
CA CYS A 122 9.43 16.42 -64.37
C CYS A 122 10.09 16.46 -65.75
N LEU A 123 11.43 16.49 -65.79
CA LEU A 123 12.18 16.47 -67.04
C LEU A 123 11.98 15.13 -67.78
N ILE A 124 12.00 13.99 -67.09
CA ILE A 124 11.77 12.68 -67.70
C ILE A 124 10.34 12.54 -68.24
N ILE A 125 9.34 13.11 -67.56
CA ILE A 125 7.93 13.13 -68.02
C ILE A 125 7.80 13.76 -69.41
N VAL A 126 8.60 14.77 -69.74
CA VAL A 126 8.57 15.45 -71.04
C VAL A 126 9.49 14.78 -72.05
N ILE A 127 10.72 14.42 -71.65
CA ILE A 127 11.71 13.87 -72.57
C ILE A 127 11.32 12.48 -73.07
N MET A 128 10.78 11.60 -72.22
CA MET A 128 10.49 10.21 -72.62
C MET A 128 9.41 10.10 -73.71
N PRO A 129 8.27 10.80 -73.64
CA PRO A 129 7.29 10.82 -74.74
C PRO A 129 7.85 11.43 -76.03
N LEU A 130 8.65 12.50 -75.93
CA LEU A 130 9.28 13.13 -77.10
C LEU A 130 10.27 12.17 -77.78
N ALA A 131 11.12 11.50 -76.99
CA ALA A 131 12.02 10.47 -77.48
C ALA A 131 11.26 9.29 -78.10
N GLY A 132 10.14 8.88 -77.49
CA GLY A 132 9.24 7.86 -78.03
C GLY A 132 8.62 8.24 -79.37
N LEU A 133 8.19 9.50 -79.53
CA LEU A 133 7.65 10.01 -80.80
C LEU A 133 8.73 10.04 -81.88
N VAL A 134 9.93 10.55 -81.57
CA VAL A 134 11.08 10.53 -82.49
C VAL A 134 11.44 9.10 -82.88
N PHE A 135 11.46 8.17 -81.93
CA PHE A 135 11.73 6.76 -82.18
C PHE A 135 10.67 6.12 -83.08
N ALA A 136 9.39 6.39 -82.82
CA ALA A 136 8.27 5.92 -83.64
C ALA A 136 8.35 6.46 -85.07
N CYS A 137 8.57 7.77 -85.25
CA CYS A 137 8.75 8.39 -86.57
C CYS A 137 9.96 7.81 -87.31
N CYS A 138 11.09 7.62 -86.63
CA CYS A 138 12.28 7.01 -87.22
C CYS A 138 12.03 5.56 -87.64
N ARG A 139 11.23 4.81 -86.86
CA ARG A 139 10.83 3.44 -87.19
C ARG A 139 9.87 3.38 -88.39
N CYS A 140 8.89 4.28 -88.46
CA CYS A 140 7.99 4.41 -89.63
C CYS A 140 8.76 4.79 -90.91
N ALA A 141 9.85 5.55 -90.80
CA ALA A 141 10.74 5.88 -91.91
C ALA A 141 11.72 4.76 -92.30
N GLY A 142 11.54 3.53 -91.79
CA GLY A 142 12.37 2.37 -92.10
C GLY A 142 13.71 2.31 -91.36
N ARG A 143 13.98 3.22 -90.40
CA ARG A 143 15.18 3.24 -89.55
C ARG A 143 14.86 2.62 -88.17
N CYS A 144 15.80 2.63 -87.22
CA CYS A 144 15.57 2.14 -85.84
C CYS A 144 14.99 0.71 -85.74
N GLY A 145 15.60 -0.24 -86.46
CA GLY A 145 15.27 -1.67 -86.38
C GLY A 145 13.97 -2.07 -87.10
N ALA A 146 13.48 -1.26 -88.04
CA ALA A 146 12.34 -1.61 -88.91
C ALA A 146 12.75 -2.52 -90.08
N GLN A 147 14.01 -2.48 -90.51
CA GLN A 147 14.56 -3.36 -91.55
C GLN A 147 15.30 -4.54 -90.94
N GLU A 148 14.92 -5.76 -91.34
CA GLU A 148 15.64 -6.99 -90.98
C GLU A 148 16.84 -7.18 -91.93
N PRO A 149 18.09 -7.19 -91.44
CA PRO A 149 19.23 -7.51 -92.27
C PRO A 149 19.21 -9.01 -92.62
N HIS A 150 19.31 -9.35 -93.92
CA HIS A 150 19.31 -10.73 -94.39
C HIS A 150 20.54 -11.57 -93.94
N TYR A 151 21.61 -10.93 -93.45
CA TYR A 151 22.82 -11.60 -92.95
C TYR A 151 23.36 -10.97 -91.66
N ASP A 152 23.62 -11.80 -90.64
CA ASP A 152 24.30 -11.42 -89.40
C ASP A 152 25.78 -11.08 -89.69
N LYS A 153 26.29 -9.96 -89.17
CA LYS A 153 27.72 -9.62 -89.20
C LYS A 153 28.50 -10.49 -88.20
N LYS A 154 29.81 -10.67 -88.43
CA LYS A 154 30.70 -11.51 -87.60
C LYS A 154 30.68 -11.21 -86.09
N ARG A 155 30.36 -9.98 -85.68
CA ARG A 155 30.31 -9.54 -84.27
C ARG A 155 28.90 -9.58 -83.64
N ASP A 156 27.86 -9.83 -84.42
CA ASP A 156 26.47 -9.78 -83.96
C ASP A 156 26.12 -10.87 -82.93
N PRO A 157 26.70 -12.10 -82.97
CA PRO A 157 26.48 -13.09 -81.91
C PRO A 157 26.98 -12.64 -80.54
N CYS A 158 28.18 -12.05 -80.48
CA CYS A 158 28.76 -11.54 -79.23
C CYS A 158 27.96 -10.35 -78.70
N LYS A 159 27.61 -9.39 -79.58
CA LYS A 159 26.81 -8.21 -79.21
C LYS A 159 25.42 -8.59 -78.69
N ARG A 160 24.77 -9.57 -79.33
CA ARG A 160 23.47 -10.09 -78.88
C ARG A 160 23.58 -10.78 -77.53
N ALA A 161 24.62 -11.57 -77.31
CA ALA A 161 24.85 -12.22 -76.02
C ALA A 161 25.06 -11.18 -74.91
N THR A 162 25.94 -10.20 -75.09
CA THR A 162 26.23 -9.19 -74.06
C THR A 162 25.03 -8.28 -73.74
N LEU A 163 24.30 -7.81 -74.76
CA LEU A 163 23.12 -6.98 -74.55
C LEU A 163 21.95 -7.78 -73.98
N GLY A 164 21.80 -9.04 -74.41
CA GLY A 164 20.79 -9.96 -73.88
C GLY A 164 21.03 -10.29 -72.41
N THR A 165 22.27 -10.56 -72.00
CA THR A 165 22.62 -10.79 -70.59
C THR A 165 22.42 -9.55 -69.74
N LEU A 166 22.81 -8.37 -70.25
CA LEU A 166 22.60 -7.10 -69.54
C LEU A 166 21.11 -6.83 -69.32
N LEU A 167 20.29 -7.02 -70.37
CA LEU A 167 18.85 -6.86 -70.29
C LEU A 167 18.22 -7.89 -69.34
N ALA A 168 18.69 -9.14 -69.34
CA ALA A 168 18.23 -10.16 -68.41
C ALA A 168 18.48 -9.75 -66.94
N VAL A 169 19.68 -9.26 -66.63
CA VAL A 169 20.02 -8.74 -65.28
C VAL A 169 19.12 -7.57 -64.91
N LEU A 170 18.91 -6.61 -65.82
CA LEU A 170 18.03 -5.47 -65.58
C LEU A 170 16.58 -5.92 -65.30
N VAL A 171 16.06 -6.88 -66.08
CA VAL A 171 14.72 -7.43 -65.90
C VAL A 171 14.58 -8.12 -64.54
N VAL A 172 15.61 -8.84 -64.07
CA VAL A 172 15.61 -9.42 -62.72
C VAL A 172 15.52 -8.34 -61.64
N VAL A 173 16.31 -7.26 -61.76
CA VAL A 173 16.24 -6.13 -60.81
C VAL A 173 14.86 -5.46 -60.82
N ILE A 174 14.28 -5.25 -62.01
CA ILE A 174 12.93 -4.70 -62.15
C ILE A 174 11.88 -5.62 -61.52
N LEU A 175 11.99 -6.93 -61.70
CA LEU A 175 11.09 -7.91 -61.08
C LEU A 175 11.15 -7.86 -59.55
N LEU A 176 12.34 -7.75 -58.96
CA LEU A 176 12.49 -7.58 -57.52
C LEU A 176 11.79 -6.30 -57.03
N GLY A 177 12.00 -5.18 -57.71
CA GLY A 177 11.32 -3.92 -57.41
C GLY A 177 9.80 -4.03 -57.56
N LEU A 178 9.32 -4.73 -58.58
CA LEU A 178 7.89 -4.95 -58.81
C LEU A 178 7.24 -5.77 -57.69
N VAL A 179 7.90 -6.85 -57.25
CA VAL A 179 7.43 -7.65 -56.10
C VAL A 179 7.36 -6.77 -54.85
N CYS A 180 8.39 -5.96 -54.60
CA CYS A 180 8.39 -5.01 -53.49
C CYS A 180 7.20 -4.04 -53.58
N SER A 181 6.91 -3.48 -54.77
CA SER A 181 5.77 -2.57 -54.96
C SER A 181 4.42 -3.22 -54.66
N PHE A 182 4.20 -4.48 -55.07
CA PHE A 182 2.98 -5.21 -54.73
C PHE A 182 2.84 -5.44 -53.23
N VAL A 183 3.92 -5.87 -52.57
CA VAL A 183 3.92 -6.11 -51.12
C VAL A 183 3.73 -4.80 -50.36
N THR A 184 4.40 -3.72 -50.76
CA THR A 184 4.24 -2.39 -50.16
C THR A 184 2.82 -1.87 -50.32
N ASN A 185 2.17 -2.05 -51.47
CA ASN A 185 0.78 -1.63 -51.64
C ASN A 185 -0.19 -2.38 -50.71
N ALA A 186 0.01 -3.69 -50.54
CA ALA A 186 -0.77 -4.50 -49.60
C ALA A 186 -0.53 -4.06 -48.14
N ARG A 187 0.73 -3.82 -47.74
CA ARG A 187 1.05 -3.36 -46.38
C ARG A 187 0.56 -1.95 -46.09
N MET A 188 0.60 -1.08 -47.09
CA MET A 188 0.03 0.25 -46.97
C MET A 188 -1.48 0.18 -46.74
N GLU A 189 -2.17 -0.79 -47.34
CA GLU A 189 -3.60 -1.02 -47.08
C GLU A 189 -3.86 -1.49 -45.66
N ASP A 190 -3.10 -2.49 -45.17
CA ASP A 190 -3.19 -2.95 -43.79
C ASP A 190 -2.95 -1.80 -42.79
N GLY A 191 -1.95 -0.95 -43.05
CA GLY A 191 -1.63 0.21 -42.22
C GLY A 191 -2.70 1.29 -42.24
N VAL A 192 -3.22 1.64 -43.44
CA VAL A 192 -4.27 2.65 -43.59
C VAL A 192 -5.58 2.19 -42.93
N GLN A 193 -5.97 0.92 -43.10
CA GLN A 193 -7.18 0.40 -42.46
C GLN A 193 -7.03 0.21 -40.94
N GLY A 194 -5.82 -0.12 -40.47
CA GLY A 194 -5.51 -0.31 -39.05
C GLY A 194 -5.40 0.99 -38.25
N LEU A 195 -4.92 2.07 -38.88
CA LEU A 195 -4.57 3.33 -38.23
C LEU A 195 -5.69 3.91 -37.32
N PRO A 196 -6.95 4.03 -37.75
CA PRO A 196 -7.99 4.59 -36.88
C PRO A 196 -8.28 3.70 -35.67
N ARG A 197 -8.20 2.37 -35.84
CA ARG A 197 -8.41 1.41 -34.77
C ARG A 197 -7.29 1.50 -33.74
N ASP A 198 -6.04 1.55 -34.19
CA ASP A 198 -4.88 1.64 -33.30
C ASP A 198 -4.86 2.97 -32.55
N LEU A 199 -5.20 4.07 -33.23
CA LEU A 199 -5.35 5.38 -32.59
C LEU A 199 -6.51 5.40 -31.59
N ALA A 200 -7.65 4.76 -31.89
CA ALA A 200 -8.75 4.61 -30.95
C ALA A 200 -8.36 3.76 -29.72
N LEU A 201 -7.56 2.71 -29.89
CA LEU A 201 -7.01 1.92 -28.79
C LEU A 201 -6.05 2.75 -27.93
N ALA A 202 -5.17 3.55 -28.54
CA ALA A 202 -4.26 4.44 -27.82
C ALA A 202 -5.02 5.49 -26.99
N VAL A 203 -6.07 6.09 -27.56
CA VAL A 203 -6.93 7.06 -26.85
C VAL A 203 -7.69 6.38 -25.70
N HIS A 204 -8.24 5.19 -25.94
CA HIS A 204 -8.91 4.39 -24.91
C HIS A 204 -7.98 4.07 -23.74
N ASP A 205 -6.75 3.65 -24.02
CA ASP A 205 -5.78 3.27 -23.01
C ASP A 205 -5.25 4.49 -22.24
N THR A 206 -5.10 5.63 -22.91
CA THR A 206 -4.80 6.91 -22.25
C THR A 206 -5.91 7.27 -21.26
N LYS A 207 -7.19 7.14 -21.65
CA LYS A 207 -8.33 7.35 -20.76
C LYS A 207 -8.34 6.37 -19.59
N LEU A 208 -8.03 5.09 -19.85
CA LEU A 208 -7.92 4.07 -18.81
C LEU A 208 -6.84 4.41 -17.79
N PHE A 209 -5.67 4.87 -18.27
CA PHE A 209 -4.56 5.30 -17.43
C PHE A 209 -4.94 6.48 -16.53
N LEU A 210 -5.58 7.52 -17.09
CA LEU A 210 -6.05 8.67 -16.32
C LEU A 210 -7.09 8.28 -15.27
N ASN A 211 -8.04 7.40 -15.61
CA ASN A 211 -9.06 6.91 -14.67
C ASN A 211 -8.46 6.04 -13.56
N ASN A 212 -7.51 5.17 -13.88
CA ASN A 212 -6.78 4.40 -12.86
C ASN A 212 -6.04 5.33 -11.89
N THR A 213 -5.41 6.38 -12.42
CA THR A 213 -4.69 7.34 -11.58
C THR A 213 -5.63 8.12 -10.67
N ASP A 214 -6.80 8.54 -11.16
CA ASP A 214 -7.84 9.16 -10.35
C ASP A 214 -8.30 8.23 -9.20
N ASN A 215 -8.54 6.95 -9.49
CA ASN A 215 -8.89 5.97 -8.47
C ASN A 215 -7.77 5.77 -7.43
N GLU A 216 -6.50 5.78 -7.85
CA GLU A 216 -5.36 5.69 -6.95
C GLU A 216 -5.25 6.92 -6.04
N VAL A 217 -5.46 8.13 -6.59
CA VAL A 217 -5.47 9.39 -5.82
C VAL A 217 -6.60 9.40 -4.80
N GLN A 218 -7.83 9.06 -5.21
CA GLN A 218 -8.98 8.98 -4.31
C GLN A 218 -8.77 7.94 -3.21
N ASN A 219 -8.19 6.79 -3.54
CA ASN A 219 -7.90 5.75 -2.56
C ASN A 219 -6.84 6.20 -1.55
N LEU A 220 -5.77 6.86 -2.02
CA LEU A 220 -4.67 7.32 -1.15
C LEU A 220 -5.09 8.49 -0.26
N LEU A 221 -5.67 9.54 -0.85
CA LEU A 221 -5.92 10.80 -0.14
C LEU A 221 -7.20 10.77 0.68
N VAL A 222 -8.23 10.04 0.23
CA VAL A 222 -9.54 10.01 0.91
C VAL A 222 -9.70 8.72 1.71
N ARG A 223 -9.59 7.57 1.05
CA ARG A 223 -9.92 6.29 1.70
C ARG A 223 -8.88 5.87 2.75
N ASN A 224 -7.60 5.86 2.39
CA ASN A 224 -6.53 5.51 3.33
C ASN A 224 -6.40 6.53 4.46
N TYR A 225 -6.65 7.82 4.19
CA TYR A 225 -6.72 8.82 5.26
C TYR A 225 -7.88 8.55 6.22
N ARG A 226 -9.07 8.21 5.71
CA ARG A 226 -10.22 7.86 6.56
C ARG A 226 -9.96 6.59 7.39
N GLU A 227 -9.23 5.62 6.85
CA GLU A 227 -8.76 4.43 7.58
C GLU A 227 -7.81 4.82 8.73
N LEU A 228 -6.83 5.69 8.47
CA LEU A 228 -5.95 6.26 9.49
C LEU A 228 -6.74 7.03 10.56
N GLN A 229 -7.66 7.88 10.14
CA GLN A 229 -8.51 8.69 11.01
C GLN A 229 -9.32 7.81 11.97
N ASN A 230 -9.94 6.74 11.48
CA ASN A 230 -10.72 5.83 12.31
C ASN A 230 -9.86 5.15 13.39
N VAL A 231 -8.65 4.69 13.02
CA VAL A 231 -7.71 4.10 13.99
C VAL A 231 -7.25 5.13 15.01
N LEU A 232 -6.94 6.35 14.57
CA LEU A 232 -6.51 7.44 15.45
C LEU A 232 -7.62 7.87 16.41
N PHE A 233 -8.87 7.91 15.96
CA PHE A 233 -10.04 8.24 16.79
C PHE A 233 -10.27 7.20 17.87
N ASN A 234 -10.21 5.90 17.51
CA ASN A 234 -10.33 4.82 18.48
C ASN A 234 -9.20 4.89 19.53
N LYS A 235 -7.97 5.21 19.11
CA LYS A 235 -6.83 5.35 20.03
C LYS A 235 -6.95 6.58 20.94
N LEU A 236 -7.45 7.69 20.41
CA LEU A 236 -7.73 8.89 21.21
C LEU A 236 -8.84 8.62 22.23
N ASP A 237 -9.94 7.95 21.83
CA ASP A 237 -11.04 7.64 22.76
C ASP A 237 -10.62 6.73 23.92
N SER A 238 -9.71 5.78 23.69
CA SER A 238 -9.14 4.94 24.74
C SER A 238 -7.99 5.58 25.52
N SER A 239 -7.51 6.77 25.13
CA SER A 239 -6.32 7.38 25.73
C SER A 239 -6.53 7.82 27.19
N GLY A 240 -7.74 8.26 27.56
CA GLY A 240 -8.05 8.61 28.94
C GLY A 240 -7.92 7.42 29.91
N GLU A 241 -8.41 6.23 29.52
CA GLU A 241 -8.24 5.00 30.31
C GLU A 241 -6.78 4.55 30.36
N LEU A 242 -6.05 4.69 29.25
CA LEU A 242 -4.62 4.36 29.18
C LEU A 242 -3.78 5.24 30.11
N VAL A 243 -4.05 6.55 30.15
CA VAL A 243 -3.36 7.47 31.07
C VAL A 243 -3.69 7.12 32.51
N LYS A 244 -4.94 6.78 32.82
CA LYS A 244 -5.34 6.34 34.16
C LYS A 244 -4.63 5.06 34.59
N SER A 245 -4.56 4.06 33.71
CA SER A 245 -3.92 2.77 34.03
C SER A 245 -2.41 2.91 34.19
N GLU A 246 -1.75 3.69 33.33
CA GLU A 246 -0.32 3.99 33.47
C GLU A 246 -0.02 4.82 34.72
N LEU A 247 -0.88 5.80 35.05
CA LEU A 247 -0.74 6.56 36.28
C LEU A 247 -0.83 5.65 37.50
N ALA A 248 -1.85 4.78 37.57
CA ALA A 248 -2.01 3.83 38.66
C ALA A 248 -0.81 2.87 38.78
N ARG A 249 -0.21 2.48 37.65
CA ARG A 249 0.99 1.63 37.59
C ARG A 249 2.23 2.36 38.12
N VAL A 250 2.47 3.58 37.64
CA VAL A 250 3.65 4.39 38.02
C VAL A 250 3.59 4.81 39.49
N THR A 251 2.40 5.17 39.99
CA THR A 251 2.23 5.65 41.36
C THR A 251 2.04 4.52 42.39
N LYS A 252 1.95 3.27 41.94
CA LYS A 252 1.62 2.11 42.78
C LYS A 252 0.35 2.34 43.60
N ALA A 253 -0.72 2.83 42.97
CA ALA A 253 -1.99 3.15 43.63
C ALA A 253 -2.54 2.01 44.51
N VAL A 254 -2.22 0.76 44.18
CA VAL A 254 -2.49 -0.45 44.97
C VAL A 254 -2.01 -0.33 46.43
N ALA A 255 -0.89 0.36 46.68
CA ALA A 255 -0.38 0.57 48.03
C ALA A 255 -1.31 1.47 48.86
N ILE A 256 -1.90 2.51 48.27
CA ILE A 256 -2.86 3.40 48.95
C ILE A 256 -4.16 2.67 49.24
N ASP A 257 -4.62 1.81 48.32
CA ASP A 257 -5.80 0.96 48.54
C ASP A 257 -5.59 -0.02 49.70
N ASN A 258 -4.45 -0.70 49.72
CA ASN A 258 -4.08 -1.62 50.81
C ASN A 258 -3.96 -0.89 52.15
N LEU A 259 -3.31 0.28 52.17
CA LEU A 259 -3.21 1.11 53.38
C LEU A 259 -4.59 1.57 53.87
N THR A 260 -5.48 1.93 52.95
CA THR A 260 -6.86 2.30 53.30
C THR A 260 -7.60 1.12 53.93
N ALA A 261 -7.45 -0.09 53.37
CA ALA A 261 -8.05 -1.29 53.91
C ALA A 261 -7.54 -1.58 55.33
N ILE A 262 -6.22 -1.57 55.55
CA ILE A 262 -5.60 -1.77 56.87
C ILE A 262 -6.12 -0.73 57.87
N ALA A 263 -6.11 0.55 57.51
CA ALA A 263 -6.56 1.62 58.38
C ALA A 263 -8.05 1.50 58.75
N THR A 264 -8.91 1.07 57.82
CA THR A 264 -10.34 0.82 58.14
C THR A 264 -10.55 -0.39 59.05
N SER A 265 -9.68 -1.41 58.94
CA SER A 265 -9.75 -2.62 59.77
C SER A 265 -9.30 -2.39 61.21
N LEU A 266 -8.53 -1.34 61.51
CA LEU A 266 -8.08 -1.04 62.88
C LEU A 266 -9.24 -0.91 63.87
N SER A 267 -10.36 -0.30 63.44
CA SER A 267 -11.57 -0.16 64.26
C SER A 267 -12.16 -1.51 64.69
N VAL A 268 -12.13 -2.49 63.78
CA VAL A 268 -12.57 -3.87 64.04
C VAL A 268 -11.58 -4.56 64.96
N ILE A 269 -10.28 -4.44 64.69
CA ILE A 269 -9.21 -5.00 65.52
C ILE A 269 -9.31 -4.50 66.97
N LYS A 270 -9.55 -3.20 67.20
CA LYS A 270 -9.75 -2.65 68.55
C LYS A 270 -10.91 -3.33 69.28
N LYS A 271 -12.03 -3.55 68.59
CA LYS A 271 -13.20 -4.21 69.15
C LYS A 271 -12.89 -5.67 69.50
N ASP A 272 -12.25 -6.39 68.58
CA ASP A 272 -11.91 -7.80 68.77
C ASP A 272 -10.90 -7.97 69.92
N LEU A 273 -9.90 -7.10 70.02
CA LEU A 273 -8.94 -7.09 71.14
C LEU A 273 -9.62 -6.81 72.49
N TRP A 274 -10.62 -5.94 72.53
CA TRP A 274 -11.41 -5.67 73.72
C TRP A 274 -12.26 -6.88 74.14
N GLU A 275 -12.86 -7.56 73.16
CA GLU A 275 -13.61 -8.79 73.38
C GLU A 275 -12.69 -9.90 73.92
N ILE A 276 -11.53 -10.12 73.28
CA ILE A 276 -10.51 -11.06 73.74
C ILE A 276 -10.09 -10.76 75.18
N LYS A 277 -9.79 -9.50 75.53
CA LYS A 277 -9.43 -9.11 76.90
C LYS A 277 -10.51 -9.51 77.91
N ASN A 278 -11.76 -9.15 77.64
CA ASN A 278 -12.85 -9.43 78.57
C ASN A 278 -13.15 -10.92 78.68
N THR A 279 -13.13 -11.65 77.57
CA THR A 279 -13.31 -13.11 77.58
C THR A 279 -12.17 -13.81 78.29
N THR A 280 -10.93 -13.31 78.19
CA THR A 280 -9.77 -13.83 78.94
C THR A 280 -9.97 -13.69 80.44
N LEU A 281 -10.39 -12.50 80.89
CA LEU A 281 -10.65 -12.25 82.31
C LEU A 281 -11.80 -13.13 82.84
N GLN A 282 -12.86 -13.30 82.05
CA GLN A 282 -13.95 -14.22 82.40
C GLN A 282 -13.48 -15.67 82.48
N LEU A 283 -12.64 -16.12 81.54
CA LEU A 283 -12.09 -17.47 81.54
C LEU A 283 -11.19 -17.70 82.75
N GLN A 284 -10.35 -16.73 83.12
CA GLN A 284 -9.50 -16.78 84.31
C GLN A 284 -10.34 -16.90 85.59
N ASP A 285 -11.37 -16.06 85.75
CA ASP A 285 -12.28 -16.12 86.90
C ASP A 285 -13.03 -17.46 86.99
N GLN A 286 -13.59 -17.95 85.87
CA GLN A 286 -14.26 -19.25 85.83
C GLN A 286 -13.32 -20.41 86.13
N THR A 287 -12.07 -20.34 85.66
CA THR A 287 -11.04 -21.36 85.92
C THR A 287 -10.62 -21.35 87.38
N SER A 288 -10.46 -20.17 87.99
CA SER A 288 -10.17 -20.02 89.42
C SER A 288 -11.30 -20.59 90.29
N ASN A 289 -12.55 -20.29 89.94
CA ASN A 289 -13.74 -20.87 90.58
C ASN A 289 -13.78 -22.40 90.45
N LEU A 290 -13.50 -22.93 89.26
CA LEU A 290 -13.40 -24.37 89.02
C LEU A 290 -12.26 -25.01 89.84
N GLN A 291 -11.10 -24.34 89.94
CA GLN A 291 -9.94 -24.82 90.70
C GLN A 291 -10.30 -24.97 92.18
N SER A 292 -10.96 -23.95 92.74
CA SER A 292 -11.43 -23.98 94.12
C SER A 292 -12.48 -25.08 94.33
N GLY A 293 -13.43 -25.24 93.40
CA GLY A 293 -14.44 -26.29 93.47
C GLY A 293 -13.86 -27.70 93.42
N LEU A 294 -12.93 -27.96 92.50
CA LEU A 294 -12.23 -29.25 92.40
C LEU A 294 -11.38 -29.53 93.64
N GLY A 295 -10.72 -28.49 94.19
CA GLY A 295 -9.98 -28.57 95.44
C GLY A 295 -10.87 -28.97 96.62
N ASP A 296 -12.07 -28.41 96.74
CA ASP A 296 -13.04 -28.76 97.79
C ASP A 296 -13.51 -30.21 97.64
N VAL A 297 -13.85 -30.65 96.42
CA VAL A 297 -14.26 -32.05 96.16
C VAL A 297 -13.11 -33.02 96.46
N ALA A 298 -11.89 -32.72 96.02
CA ALA A 298 -10.71 -33.56 96.30
C ALA A 298 -10.42 -33.64 97.80
N PHE A 299 -10.60 -32.54 98.55
CA PHE A 299 -10.46 -32.53 100.00
C PHE A 299 -11.52 -33.39 100.68
N ARG A 300 -12.79 -33.27 100.28
CA ARG A 300 -13.90 -34.10 100.81
C ARG A 300 -13.70 -35.59 100.54
N LEU A 301 -13.22 -35.95 99.34
CA LEU A 301 -12.90 -37.34 99.02
C LEU A 301 -11.75 -37.88 99.88
N ARG A 302 -10.71 -37.08 100.14
CA ARG A 302 -9.62 -37.46 101.05
C ARG A 302 -10.08 -37.60 102.50
N GLU A 303 -11.00 -36.76 102.98
CA GLU A 303 -11.61 -36.91 104.32
C GLU A 303 -12.33 -38.27 104.46
N LEU A 304 -12.96 -38.74 103.38
CA LEU A 304 -13.67 -40.03 103.34
C LEU A 304 -12.74 -41.25 103.22
N GLN A 305 -11.45 -41.05 102.93
CA GLN A 305 -10.50 -42.11 102.66
C GLN A 305 -10.35 -43.09 103.85
N GLU A 306 -10.21 -42.56 105.07
CA GLU A 306 -10.10 -43.37 106.30
C GLU A 306 -11.39 -44.18 106.56
N SER A 307 -12.55 -43.63 106.21
CA SER A 307 -13.84 -44.30 106.40
C SER A 307 -14.14 -45.39 105.37
N CYS A 308 -13.38 -45.45 104.26
CA CYS A 308 -13.52 -46.44 103.19
C CYS A 308 -12.42 -47.51 103.17
N GLU A 309 -11.48 -47.51 104.13
CA GLU A 309 -10.34 -48.45 104.18
C GLU A 309 -10.75 -49.94 104.21
N SER A 310 -11.92 -50.25 104.78
CA SER A 310 -12.48 -51.60 104.87
C SER A 310 -13.16 -52.10 103.58
N LEU A 311 -13.28 -51.26 102.55
CA LEU A 311 -14.02 -51.53 101.31
C LEU A 311 -13.14 -51.23 100.09
N PRO A 312 -12.63 -52.25 99.36
CA PRO A 312 -11.64 -52.06 98.30
C PRO A 312 -12.14 -51.15 97.16
N ASP A 313 -13.37 -51.36 96.68
CA ASP A 313 -13.94 -50.57 95.57
C ASP A 313 -14.11 -49.07 95.92
N CYS A 314 -14.42 -48.73 97.18
CA CYS A 314 -14.54 -47.32 97.59
C CYS A 314 -13.16 -46.66 97.73
N HIS A 315 -12.22 -47.37 98.34
CA HIS A 315 -10.87 -46.85 98.58
C HIS A 315 -10.10 -46.62 97.27
N GLU A 316 -10.24 -47.51 96.29
CA GLU A 316 -9.58 -47.42 94.99
C GLU A 316 -10.06 -46.19 94.19
N VAL A 317 -11.37 -45.95 94.12
CA VAL A 317 -11.95 -44.79 93.42
C VAL A 317 -11.49 -43.46 94.05
N ILE A 318 -11.42 -43.38 95.38
CA ILE A 318 -10.96 -42.17 96.08
C ILE A 318 -9.50 -41.88 95.74
N ILE A 319 -8.61 -42.86 95.85
CA ILE A 319 -7.17 -42.67 95.55
C ILE A 319 -6.95 -42.35 94.08
N GLU A 320 -7.65 -43.05 93.18
CA GLU A 320 -7.44 -42.88 91.74
C GLU A 320 -7.84 -41.47 91.26
N TYR A 321 -8.94 -40.92 91.77
CA TYR A 321 -9.51 -39.67 91.24
C TYR A 321 -9.23 -38.42 92.09
N ALA A 322 -9.01 -38.55 93.41
CA ALA A 322 -8.74 -37.38 94.27
C ALA A 322 -7.46 -36.63 93.90
N ASP A 323 -6.45 -37.32 93.36
CA ASP A 323 -5.21 -36.70 92.87
C ASP A 323 -5.34 -36.17 91.43
N LYS A 324 -6.26 -36.74 90.64
CA LYS A 324 -6.58 -36.30 89.27
C LYS A 324 -7.54 -35.10 89.22
N LEU A 325 -8.22 -34.76 90.31
CA LEU A 325 -9.10 -33.60 90.48
C LEU A 325 -8.31 -32.29 90.61
N ARG A 326 -7.53 -31.96 89.57
CA ARG A 326 -6.75 -30.73 89.46
C ARG A 326 -6.91 -30.16 88.06
N ILE A 327 -6.81 -28.85 87.95
CA ILE A 327 -6.76 -28.18 86.65
C ILE A 327 -5.41 -28.49 86.00
N ASN A 328 -5.46 -28.87 84.73
CA ASN A 328 -4.28 -29.18 83.92
C ASN A 328 -3.72 -27.94 83.20
N ASN A 329 -4.61 -27.00 82.86
CA ASN A 329 -4.26 -25.74 82.22
C ASN A 329 -4.76 -24.58 83.09
N ASP A 330 -3.87 -24.01 83.90
CA ASP A 330 -4.19 -22.88 84.78
C ASP A 330 -3.88 -21.57 84.05
N PHE A 331 -4.91 -20.77 83.78
CA PHE A 331 -4.79 -19.53 83.02
C PHE A 331 -4.43 -18.31 83.89
N ASP A 332 -4.36 -18.46 85.22
CA ASP A 332 -4.36 -17.35 86.19
C ASP A 332 -3.04 -17.21 86.99
N ARG A 333 -2.21 -18.26 87.10
CA ARG A 333 -1.17 -18.29 88.14
C ARG A 333 0.24 -17.87 87.69
N TYR A 334 0.72 -16.76 88.27
CA TYR A 334 2.14 -16.37 88.32
C TYR A 334 2.80 -17.03 89.54
N LEU A 335 3.69 -18.00 89.35
CA LEU A 335 4.55 -18.52 90.42
C LEU A 335 5.90 -18.97 89.86
N GLU A 336 6.98 -18.40 90.41
CA GLU A 336 8.39 -18.45 89.99
C GLU A 336 9.06 -19.84 89.90
N THR A 337 8.31 -20.95 89.90
CA THR A 337 8.96 -22.28 90.03
C THR A 337 8.46 -23.39 89.13
N ASP A 338 7.45 -23.22 88.27
CA ASP A 338 7.15 -24.22 87.23
C ASP A 338 6.45 -23.57 86.02
N VAL A 339 6.87 -23.97 84.82
CA VAL A 339 6.44 -23.43 83.51
C VAL A 339 4.99 -23.86 83.22
N LEU A 340 4.01 -23.11 83.74
CA LEU A 340 2.62 -23.19 83.28
C LEU A 340 2.33 -22.04 82.30
N PRO A 341 1.60 -22.30 81.20
CA PRO A 341 1.36 -21.31 80.15
C PRO A 341 0.36 -20.23 80.60
N GLN A 342 0.83 -18.99 80.71
CA GLN A 342 -0.03 -17.82 80.94
C GLN A 342 -0.61 -17.33 79.61
N LEU A 343 -1.89 -16.96 79.58
CA LEU A 343 -2.45 -16.24 78.44
C LEU A 343 -1.76 -14.88 78.30
N PRO A 344 -1.17 -14.54 77.14
CA PRO A 344 -0.52 -13.26 76.91
C PRO A 344 -1.44 -12.08 77.24
N ASN A 345 -0.92 -11.06 77.92
CA ASN A 345 -1.68 -9.85 78.17
C ASN A 345 -1.90 -9.07 76.86
N VAL A 346 -3.16 -8.89 76.47
CA VAL A 346 -3.57 -8.16 75.26
C VAL A 346 -3.76 -6.65 75.54
N GLU A 347 -3.64 -6.21 76.79
CA GLU A 347 -3.86 -4.82 77.20
C GLU A 347 -2.89 -3.83 76.54
N SER A 348 -1.61 -4.17 76.43
CA SER A 348 -0.63 -3.33 75.71
C SER A 348 -0.94 -3.25 74.21
N LYS A 349 -1.34 -4.37 73.59
CA LYS A 349 -1.76 -4.45 72.18
C LYS A 349 -3.01 -3.60 71.92
N LEU A 350 -3.96 -3.61 72.85
CA LEU A 350 -5.19 -2.79 72.77
C LEU A 350 -4.90 -1.29 72.92
N ASP A 351 -3.96 -0.92 73.80
CA ASP A 351 -3.54 0.47 74.00
C ASP A 351 -2.82 1.02 72.75
N GLU A 352 -1.90 0.25 72.18
CA GLU A 352 -1.22 0.58 70.91
C GLU A 352 -2.23 0.86 69.77
N VAL A 353 -3.23 -0.02 69.55
CA VAL A 353 -4.27 0.21 68.52
C VAL A 353 -5.19 1.39 68.88
N THR A 354 -5.44 1.61 70.17
CA THR A 354 -6.30 2.70 70.63
C THR A 354 -5.66 4.06 70.36
N THR A 355 -4.37 4.22 70.66
CA THR A 355 -3.62 5.46 70.36
C THR A 355 -3.58 5.77 68.86
N LEU A 356 -3.44 4.76 68.01
CA LEU A 356 -3.45 4.91 66.55
C LEU A 356 -4.81 5.38 66.00
N ILE A 357 -5.92 4.87 66.55
CA ILE A 357 -7.27 5.29 66.15
C ILE A 357 -7.58 6.69 66.66
N GLU A 358 -7.15 7.04 67.87
CA GLU A 358 -7.34 8.39 68.45
C GLU A 358 -6.58 9.47 67.68
N ASN A 359 -5.49 9.08 67.01
CA ASN A 359 -4.72 9.96 66.12
C ASN A 359 -5.30 10.08 64.69
N ASP A 360 -6.54 9.63 64.46
CA ASP A 360 -7.29 9.81 63.21
C ASP A 360 -6.59 9.25 61.95
N ILE A 361 -5.75 8.21 62.09
CA ILE A 361 -5.00 7.62 60.96
C ILE A 361 -5.91 7.19 59.80
N GLU A 362 -7.10 6.67 60.11
CA GLU A 362 -8.12 6.31 59.12
C GLU A 362 -8.58 7.51 58.29
N ILE A 363 -8.77 8.66 58.93
CA ILE A 363 -9.19 9.90 58.28
C ILE A 363 -8.07 10.42 57.37
N VAL A 364 -6.82 10.38 57.84
CA VAL A 364 -5.66 10.85 57.08
C VAL A 364 -5.43 9.99 55.83
N VAL A 365 -5.47 8.65 55.97
CA VAL A 365 -5.30 7.72 54.84
C VAL A 365 -6.45 7.85 53.83
N LYS A 366 -7.71 7.97 54.30
CA LYS A 366 -8.87 8.21 53.42
C LYS A 366 -8.79 9.55 52.70
N ARG A 367 -8.30 10.60 53.37
CA ARG A 367 -8.08 11.92 52.76
C ARG A 367 -7.01 11.83 51.67
N GLY A 368 -5.89 11.16 51.95
CA GLY A 368 -4.83 10.88 50.98
C GLY A 368 -5.35 10.13 49.74
N LYS A 369 -6.16 9.08 49.94
CA LYS A 369 -6.81 8.35 48.85
C LYS A 369 -7.72 9.23 48.00
N ARG A 370 -8.61 10.01 48.62
CA ARG A 370 -9.50 10.92 47.88
C ARG A 370 -8.73 11.97 47.08
N ALA A 371 -7.66 12.49 47.65
CA ALA A 371 -6.83 13.48 46.98
C ALA A 371 -6.10 12.86 45.77
N PHE A 372 -5.59 11.63 45.91
CA PHE A 372 -5.02 10.85 44.81
C PHE A 372 -6.05 10.55 43.70
N ASP A 373 -7.24 10.05 44.07
CA ASP A 373 -8.32 9.76 43.12
C ASP A 373 -8.80 11.03 42.39
N SER A 374 -8.79 12.17 43.08
CA SER A 374 -9.10 13.48 42.50
C SER A 374 -8.06 13.89 41.45
N ILE A 375 -6.77 13.72 41.73
CA ILE A 375 -5.69 13.99 40.76
C ILE A 375 -5.84 13.10 39.52
N ALA A 376 -6.07 11.81 39.71
CA ALA A 376 -6.25 10.87 38.60
C ALA A 376 -7.46 11.24 37.72
N THR A 377 -8.56 11.64 38.35
CA THR A 377 -9.78 12.07 37.66
C THR A 377 -9.59 13.41 36.96
N GLU A 378 -8.85 14.35 37.54
CA GLU A 378 -8.54 15.63 36.92
C GLU A 378 -7.67 15.45 35.67
N ILE A 379 -6.62 14.61 35.73
CA ILE A 379 -5.79 14.27 34.57
C ILE A 379 -6.67 13.66 33.48
N GLN A 380 -7.51 12.68 33.84
CA GLN A 380 -8.41 12.03 32.90
C GLN A 380 -9.36 13.04 32.24
N ASN A 381 -9.97 13.94 33.01
CA ASN A 381 -10.89 14.95 32.50
C ASN A 381 -10.18 15.97 31.61
N LYS A 382 -8.96 16.41 31.96
CA LYS A 382 -8.16 17.31 31.13
C LYS A 382 -7.80 16.66 29.80
N VAL A 383 -7.26 15.44 29.82
CA VAL A 383 -6.96 14.68 28.60
C VAL A 383 -8.21 14.48 27.76
N GLN A 384 -9.34 14.09 28.38
CA GLN A 384 -10.60 13.87 27.67
C GLN A 384 -11.16 15.17 27.07
N SER A 385 -10.95 16.32 27.73
CA SER A 385 -11.39 17.62 27.24
C SER A 385 -10.63 18.11 26.02
N SER A 386 -9.39 17.64 25.82
CA SER A 386 -8.55 18.02 24.68
C SER A 386 -8.70 17.10 23.46
N ILE A 387 -9.26 15.90 23.63
CA ILE A 387 -9.52 14.94 22.53
C ILE A 387 -10.38 15.56 21.41
N PRO A 388 -11.50 16.27 21.71
CA PRO A 388 -12.33 16.89 20.67
C PRO A 388 -11.55 17.82 19.75
N ASP A 389 -10.68 18.69 20.30
CA ASP A 389 -9.87 19.63 19.53
C ASP A 389 -8.90 18.90 18.58
N ILE A 390 -8.28 17.82 19.06
CA ILE A 390 -7.39 16.99 18.24
C ILE A 390 -8.19 16.30 17.12
N LYS A 391 -9.39 15.78 17.44
CA LYS A 391 -10.28 15.15 16.45
C LYS A 391 -10.74 16.15 15.38
N GLU A 392 -11.06 17.38 15.76
CA GLU A 392 -11.43 18.45 14.84
C GLU A 392 -10.29 18.77 13.86
N LYS A 393 -9.05 18.84 14.33
CA LYS A 393 -7.89 19.09 13.46
C LYS A 393 -7.62 17.94 12.49
N ILE A 394 -7.80 16.70 12.92
CA ILE A 394 -7.70 15.52 12.05
C ILE A 394 -8.82 15.54 10.99
N LEU A 395 -10.03 15.95 11.36
CA LEU A 395 -11.15 16.15 10.41
C LEU A 395 -10.84 17.24 9.39
N ASP A 396 -10.33 18.40 9.84
CA ASP A 396 -9.95 19.52 8.97
C ASP A 396 -8.87 19.10 7.95
N ALA A 397 -7.83 18.38 8.38
CA ALA A 397 -6.82 17.84 7.47
C ALA A 397 -7.40 16.80 6.48
N GLY A 398 -8.38 15.99 6.90
CA GLY A 398 -9.09 15.08 6.02
C GLY A 398 -9.94 15.80 4.98
N GLY A 399 -10.63 16.86 5.38
CA GLY A 399 -11.40 17.72 4.47
C GLY A 399 -10.51 18.40 3.42
N GLN A 400 -9.36 18.94 3.84
CA GLN A 400 -8.37 19.49 2.92
C GLN A 400 -7.89 18.43 1.91
N LEU A 401 -7.58 17.21 2.36
CA LEU A 401 -7.19 16.11 1.49
C LEU A 401 -8.28 15.69 0.50
N GLU A 402 -9.54 15.70 0.94
CA GLU A 402 -10.71 15.40 0.10
C GLU A 402 -10.94 16.50 -0.95
N ASP A 403 -10.81 17.77 -0.58
CA ASP A 403 -10.87 18.91 -1.50
C ASP A 403 -9.75 18.88 -2.56
N GLU A 404 -8.53 18.48 -2.16
CA GLU A 404 -7.40 18.27 -3.08
C GLU A 404 -7.67 17.12 -4.04
N ALA A 405 -8.13 15.98 -3.52
CA ALA A 405 -8.45 14.81 -4.32
C ALA A 405 -9.55 15.14 -5.34
N GLU A 406 -10.58 15.90 -4.95
CA GLU A 406 -11.65 16.40 -5.82
C GLU A 406 -11.13 17.37 -6.90
N ARG A 407 -10.14 18.22 -6.57
CA ARG A 407 -9.50 19.09 -7.57
C ARG A 407 -8.68 18.33 -8.59
N ILE A 408 -7.92 17.32 -8.15
CA ILE A 408 -7.21 16.41 -9.05
C ILE A 408 -8.23 15.64 -9.90
N HIS A 409 -9.29 15.12 -9.28
CA HIS A 409 -10.37 14.41 -9.94
C HIS A 409 -11.00 15.25 -11.05
N ARG A 410 -11.34 16.52 -10.81
CA ARG A 410 -11.89 17.40 -11.87
C ARG A 410 -10.93 17.69 -13.02
N ARG A 411 -9.61 17.54 -12.81
CA ARG A 411 -8.58 17.73 -13.83
C ARG A 411 -8.29 16.44 -14.60
N LEU A 412 -8.31 15.30 -13.92
CA LEU A 412 -8.06 13.97 -14.51
C LEU A 412 -9.33 13.40 -15.17
N GLN A 413 -10.50 13.63 -14.56
CA GLN A 413 -11.78 13.17 -15.07
C GLN A 413 -12.44 14.17 -16.02
N PRO A 414 -13.11 13.67 -17.06
CA PRO A 414 -14.03 14.44 -17.85
C PRO A 414 -15.35 14.65 -17.09
N THR A 415 -15.69 15.91 -16.86
CA THR A 415 -16.94 16.40 -16.24
C THR A 415 -18.16 15.51 -16.50
N TYR A 416 -18.68 14.87 -15.44
CA TYR A 416 -20.04 14.32 -15.40
C TYR A 416 -21.02 15.45 -15.03
N LEU A 417 -21.71 16.02 -16.01
CA LEU A 417 -22.96 16.74 -15.78
C LEU A 417 -23.96 16.39 -16.89
N GLY A 418 -25.04 15.70 -16.53
CA GLY A 418 -26.29 15.68 -17.31
C GLY A 418 -26.62 14.38 -18.04
N GLN A 419 -27.56 13.65 -17.46
CA GLN A 419 -28.39 12.58 -18.03
C GLN A 419 -29.14 13.02 -19.31
N SER A 420 -29.10 12.23 -20.38
CA SER A 420 -30.31 11.94 -21.18
C SER A 420 -30.10 10.68 -22.05
N GLN A 421 -31.07 9.79 -21.89
CA GLN A 421 -31.21 8.45 -22.43
C GLN A 421 -31.43 8.46 -23.95
N GLU A 422 -30.49 7.91 -24.72
CA GLU A 422 -30.77 7.43 -26.08
C GLU A 422 -29.77 6.34 -26.48
N SER A 423 -30.33 5.20 -26.88
CA SER A 423 -29.66 3.96 -27.24
C SER A 423 -29.07 4.04 -28.64
N ASP A 424 -27.77 4.26 -28.74
CA ASP A 424 -26.97 3.92 -29.93
C ASP A 424 -25.67 3.25 -29.49
N SER A 425 -25.23 2.28 -30.29
CA SER A 425 -24.24 1.23 -30.03
C SER A 425 -22.76 1.68 -29.91
N TYR A 426 -22.48 2.87 -29.39
CA TYR A 426 -21.12 3.37 -29.15
C TYR A 426 -21.02 4.15 -27.83
N PRO A 427 -19.91 4.05 -27.07
CA PRO A 427 -19.74 4.82 -25.85
C PRO A 427 -19.68 6.32 -26.18
N ARG A 428 -20.73 7.07 -25.84
CA ARG A 428 -20.79 8.53 -25.95
C ARG A 428 -19.92 9.13 -24.84
N GLU A 429 -18.83 9.80 -25.24
CA GLU A 429 -17.82 10.35 -24.32
C GLU A 429 -18.06 11.84 -23.98
N SER A 430 -17.85 12.19 -22.71
CA SER A 430 -18.17 13.49 -22.09
C SER A 430 -17.02 14.51 -22.08
N ASN A 431 -15.79 14.14 -22.45
CA ASN A 431 -14.67 15.09 -22.50
C ASN A 431 -14.76 15.93 -23.78
N VAL A 432 -14.65 17.27 -23.70
CA VAL A 432 -14.57 18.12 -24.90
C VAL A 432 -13.40 17.69 -25.79
N TYR A 433 -12.24 17.38 -25.20
CA TYR A 433 -11.05 16.95 -25.94
C TYR A 433 -11.16 15.53 -26.49
N LEU A 434 -11.65 14.56 -25.70
CA LEU A 434 -11.86 13.21 -26.24
C LEU A 434 -13.01 13.19 -27.26
N LYS A 435 -13.99 14.09 -27.15
CA LYS A 435 -15.03 14.30 -28.15
C LYS A 435 -14.47 14.90 -29.43
N GLU A 436 -13.55 15.86 -29.32
CA GLU A 436 -12.80 16.40 -30.47
C GLU A 436 -11.97 15.29 -31.12
N VAL A 437 -11.13 14.58 -30.35
CA VAL A 437 -10.30 13.47 -30.85
C VAL A 437 -11.15 12.37 -31.48
N ASN A 438 -12.26 11.97 -30.86
CA ASN A 438 -13.19 11.00 -31.45
C ASN A 438 -13.89 11.52 -32.69
N LYS A 439 -14.19 12.83 -32.77
CA LYS A 439 -14.72 13.44 -33.99
C LYS A 439 -13.69 13.35 -35.11
N TYR A 440 -12.42 13.67 -34.83
CA TYR A 440 -11.33 13.52 -35.80
C TYR A 440 -11.12 12.05 -36.20
N LEU A 441 -11.17 11.11 -35.24
CA LEU A 441 -11.13 9.67 -35.51
C LEU A 441 -12.26 9.22 -36.43
N ARG A 442 -13.48 9.72 -36.22
CA ARG A 442 -14.62 9.42 -37.08
C ARG A 442 -14.42 9.97 -38.49
N ILE A 443 -14.04 11.24 -38.61
CA ILE A 443 -13.76 11.87 -39.90
C ILE A 443 -12.64 11.12 -40.64
N MET A 444 -11.58 10.72 -39.93
CA MET A 444 -10.49 9.93 -40.48
C MET A 444 -10.98 8.55 -40.93
N GLN A 445 -11.74 7.85 -40.09
CA GLN A 445 -12.30 6.54 -40.42
C GLN A 445 -13.21 6.60 -41.65
N ASP A 446 -14.09 7.60 -41.73
CA ASP A 446 -15.01 7.79 -42.85
C ASP A 446 -14.24 8.11 -44.13
N GLY A 447 -13.26 9.02 -44.06
CA GLY A 447 -12.40 9.36 -45.19
C GLY A 447 -11.55 8.17 -45.66
N ILE A 448 -11.01 7.37 -44.74
CA ILE A 448 -10.27 6.16 -45.08
C ILE A 448 -11.20 5.13 -45.75
N ASN A 449 -12.38 4.89 -45.19
CA ASN A 449 -13.33 3.94 -45.78
C ASN A 449 -13.76 4.34 -47.20
N GLU A 450 -13.89 5.63 -47.48
CA GLU A 450 -14.27 6.14 -48.80
C GLU A 450 -13.09 6.11 -49.79
N TYR A 451 -11.91 6.60 -49.41
CA TYR A 451 -10.79 6.82 -50.33
C TYR A 451 -9.75 5.69 -50.38
N ALA A 452 -9.64 4.83 -49.36
CA ALA A 452 -8.64 3.75 -49.34
C ALA A 452 -8.87 2.75 -50.48
N MET A 453 -10.13 2.45 -50.81
CA MET A 453 -10.46 1.56 -51.93
C MET A 453 -9.93 2.11 -53.26
N TYR A 454 -10.15 3.40 -53.55
CA TYR A 454 -9.67 4.02 -54.79
C TYR A 454 -8.14 4.07 -54.85
N ARG A 455 -7.49 4.39 -53.73
CA ARG A 455 -6.02 4.36 -53.58
C ARG A 455 -5.47 2.97 -53.89
N TYR A 456 -6.01 1.94 -53.25
CA TYR A 456 -5.55 0.57 -53.39
C TYR A 456 -5.66 0.07 -54.83
N TRP A 457 -6.84 0.22 -55.46
CA TRP A 457 -7.05 -0.22 -56.84
C TRP A 457 -6.28 0.61 -57.86
N GLY A 458 -6.09 1.91 -57.60
CA GLY A 458 -5.24 2.77 -58.42
C GLY A 458 -3.78 2.29 -58.47
N PHE A 459 -3.18 2.02 -57.31
CA PHE A 459 -1.82 1.48 -57.24
C PHE A 459 -1.72 0.03 -57.73
N MET A 460 -2.75 -0.80 -57.52
CA MET A 460 -2.80 -2.12 -58.13
C MET A 460 -2.80 -2.03 -59.66
N GLY A 461 -3.54 -1.09 -60.24
CA GLY A 461 -3.52 -0.83 -61.68
C GLY A 461 -2.14 -0.44 -62.20
N LEU A 462 -1.43 0.45 -61.49
CA LEU A 462 -0.05 0.82 -61.80
C LEU A 462 0.90 -0.39 -61.74
N CYS A 463 0.78 -1.23 -60.71
CA CYS A 463 1.61 -2.42 -60.55
C CYS A 463 1.32 -3.45 -61.67
N ILE A 464 0.06 -3.63 -62.07
CA ILE A 464 -0.33 -4.49 -63.20
C ILE A 464 0.25 -3.95 -64.51
N LEU A 465 0.22 -2.64 -64.73
CA LEU A 465 0.82 -2.03 -65.91
C LEU A 465 2.33 -2.30 -65.99
N LEU A 466 3.04 -2.12 -64.87
CA LEU A 466 4.47 -2.46 -64.77
C LEU A 466 4.73 -3.96 -64.95
N LEU A 467 3.84 -4.82 -64.45
CA LEU A 467 3.91 -6.27 -64.65
C LEU A 467 3.77 -6.63 -66.13
N VAL A 468 2.80 -6.07 -66.85
CA VAL A 468 2.61 -6.31 -68.29
C VAL A 468 3.85 -5.89 -69.08
N ILE A 469 4.40 -4.71 -68.79
CA ILE A 469 5.63 -4.22 -69.41
C ILE A 469 6.80 -5.18 -69.14
N THR A 470 6.96 -5.58 -67.87
CA THR A 470 8.04 -6.49 -67.46
C THR A 470 7.85 -7.87 -68.08
N LEU A 471 6.62 -8.36 -68.21
CA LEU A 471 6.29 -9.61 -68.89
C LEU A 471 6.67 -9.58 -70.37
N CYS A 472 6.44 -8.46 -71.07
CA CYS A 472 6.91 -8.29 -72.44
C CYS A 472 8.44 -8.41 -72.54
N PHE A 473 9.18 -7.82 -71.58
CA PHE A 473 10.64 -7.96 -71.54
C PHE A 473 11.11 -9.36 -71.15
N THR A 474 10.47 -10.03 -70.18
CA THR A 474 10.84 -11.40 -69.79
C THR A 474 10.59 -12.37 -70.94
N LEU A 475 9.42 -12.32 -71.58
CA LEU A 475 9.11 -13.14 -72.77
C LEU A 475 10.07 -12.81 -73.91
N GLY A 476 10.39 -11.52 -74.11
CA GLY A 476 11.36 -11.07 -75.10
C GLY A 476 12.76 -11.67 -74.90
N VAL A 477 13.25 -11.69 -73.64
CA VAL A 477 14.54 -12.30 -73.29
C VAL A 477 14.50 -13.82 -73.39
N VAL A 478 13.44 -14.48 -72.90
CA VAL A 478 13.29 -15.94 -72.95
C VAL A 478 13.24 -16.44 -74.40
N PHE A 479 12.39 -15.86 -75.24
CA PHE A 479 12.32 -16.21 -76.66
C PHE A 479 13.57 -15.76 -77.44
N GLY A 480 14.26 -14.70 -77.00
CA GLY A 480 15.52 -14.25 -77.59
C GLY A 480 16.70 -15.20 -77.31
N CYS A 481 16.78 -15.74 -76.10
CA CYS A 481 17.82 -16.68 -75.67
C CYS A 481 17.54 -18.13 -76.12
N CYS A 482 16.29 -18.59 -76.02
CA CYS A 482 15.89 -19.97 -76.31
C CYS A 482 15.34 -20.20 -77.73
N GLY A 483 15.00 -19.13 -78.47
CA GLY A 483 14.39 -19.25 -79.80
C GLY A 483 15.36 -19.79 -80.86
N ARG A 484 14.83 -20.52 -81.84
CA ARG A 484 15.56 -20.98 -83.04
C ARG A 484 15.31 -20.02 -84.23
N ARG A 485 16.12 -20.14 -85.29
CA ARG A 485 15.93 -19.36 -86.52
C ARG A 485 14.66 -19.85 -87.25
N PRO A 486 13.95 -18.96 -87.97
CA PRO A 486 12.66 -19.25 -88.62
C PRO A 486 12.67 -20.34 -89.71
N ASP A 487 13.82 -20.93 -90.03
CA ASP A 487 13.96 -21.98 -91.02
C ASP A 487 13.71 -23.41 -90.46
N GLU A 488 13.57 -23.56 -89.14
CA GLU A 488 13.30 -24.85 -88.46
C GLU A 488 11.89 -24.85 -87.83
N ALA A 489 11.01 -25.78 -88.26
CA ALA A 489 9.62 -25.92 -87.83
C ALA A 489 9.47 -26.21 -86.32
N SER A 490 9.57 -25.19 -85.48
CA SER A 490 9.37 -25.27 -84.03
C SER A 490 8.61 -24.02 -83.54
N SER A 491 7.79 -24.18 -82.50
CA SER A 491 6.91 -23.10 -81.98
C SER A 491 7.65 -21.88 -81.39
N CYS A 492 8.98 -21.93 -81.25
CA CYS A 492 9.79 -20.95 -80.54
C CYS A 492 10.74 -20.19 -81.49
N HIS A 493 10.26 -19.08 -82.06
CA HIS A 493 11.01 -18.27 -83.02
C HIS A 493 11.68 -17.05 -82.37
N LYS A 494 12.93 -16.74 -82.76
CA LYS A 494 13.63 -15.51 -82.33
C LYS A 494 12.90 -14.22 -82.73
N ALA A 495 12.17 -14.25 -83.86
CA ALA A 495 11.36 -13.13 -84.34
C ALA A 495 10.24 -12.77 -83.35
N THR A 496 9.63 -13.77 -82.71
CA THR A 496 8.60 -13.58 -81.67
C THR A 496 9.19 -12.83 -80.46
N GLY A 497 10.41 -13.18 -80.04
CA GLY A 497 11.10 -12.46 -78.96
C GLY A 497 11.39 -10.99 -79.30
N ALA A 498 11.81 -10.70 -80.53
CA ALA A 498 12.01 -9.32 -80.99
C ALA A 498 10.71 -8.51 -80.98
N SER A 499 9.58 -9.10 -81.39
CA SER A 499 8.26 -8.47 -81.33
C SER A 499 7.82 -8.16 -79.89
N TRP A 500 8.05 -9.07 -78.94
CA TRP A 500 7.76 -8.83 -77.52
C TRP A 500 8.64 -7.73 -76.91
N LEU A 501 9.93 -7.68 -77.24
CA LEU A 501 10.82 -6.59 -76.82
C LEU A 501 10.35 -5.24 -77.38
N MET A 502 9.97 -5.19 -78.66
CA MET A 502 9.46 -3.98 -79.29
C MET A 502 8.11 -3.55 -78.71
N CYS A 503 7.23 -4.50 -78.37
CA CYS A 503 5.98 -4.24 -77.66
C CYS A 503 6.26 -3.63 -76.28
N GLY A 504 7.19 -4.22 -75.52
CA GLY A 504 7.63 -3.68 -74.22
C GLY A 504 8.15 -2.26 -74.33
N VAL A 505 9.05 -1.99 -75.30
CA VAL A 505 9.55 -0.62 -75.56
C VAL A 505 8.42 0.34 -75.93
N GLY A 506 7.50 -0.07 -76.79
CA GLY A 506 6.33 0.73 -77.17
C GLY A 506 5.46 1.10 -75.97
N LEU A 507 5.14 0.12 -75.12
CA LEU A 507 4.37 0.33 -73.88
C LEU A 507 5.13 1.21 -72.88
N THR A 508 6.45 1.04 -72.74
CA THR A 508 7.24 1.91 -71.86
C THR A 508 7.19 3.37 -72.30
N PHE A 509 7.35 3.69 -73.58
CA PHE A 509 7.25 5.07 -74.04
C PHE A 509 5.83 5.62 -73.89
N LEU A 510 4.81 4.83 -74.23
CA LEU A 510 3.41 5.21 -74.13
C LEU A 510 3.00 5.60 -72.71
N PHE A 511 3.40 4.80 -71.72
CA PHE A 511 3.02 4.99 -70.32
C PHE A 511 4.11 5.66 -69.47
N SER A 512 5.26 6.01 -70.04
CA SER A 512 6.40 6.61 -69.32
C SER A 512 5.99 7.87 -68.54
N ALA A 513 5.25 8.77 -69.17
CA ALA A 513 4.76 9.99 -68.53
C ALA A 513 3.86 9.69 -67.33
N VAL A 514 2.96 8.70 -67.45
CA VAL A 514 2.04 8.31 -66.36
C VAL A 514 2.82 7.68 -65.20
N ILE A 515 3.71 6.72 -65.49
CA ILE A 515 4.52 6.04 -64.46
C ILE A 515 5.43 7.05 -63.74
N MET A 516 6.07 7.95 -64.48
CA MET A 516 6.94 8.97 -63.90
C MET A 516 6.17 10.04 -63.11
N ALA A 517 4.99 10.44 -63.58
CA ALA A 517 4.12 11.35 -62.84
C ALA A 517 3.67 10.73 -61.50
N CYS A 518 3.20 9.48 -61.53
CA CYS A 518 2.78 8.76 -60.32
C CYS A 518 3.93 8.57 -59.32
N THR A 519 5.11 8.17 -59.79
CA THR A 519 6.29 7.98 -58.92
C THR A 519 6.79 9.30 -58.33
N THR A 520 6.79 10.38 -59.12
CA THR A 520 7.15 11.72 -58.61
C THR A 520 6.14 12.21 -57.57
N ALA A 521 4.84 12.03 -57.81
CA ALA A 521 3.80 12.38 -56.85
C ALA A 521 3.91 11.57 -55.55
N LEU A 522 4.11 10.25 -55.65
CA LEU A 522 4.35 9.38 -54.50
C LEU A 522 5.58 9.80 -53.70
N PHE A 523 6.66 10.17 -54.38
CA PHE A 523 7.89 10.62 -53.74
C PHE A 523 7.68 11.93 -52.98
N ILE A 524 6.95 12.90 -53.55
CA ILE A 524 6.62 14.15 -52.87
C ILE A 524 5.78 13.89 -51.63
N VAL A 525 4.69 13.11 -51.77
CA VAL A 525 3.79 12.80 -50.64
C VAL A 525 4.53 12.01 -49.56
N GLY A 526 5.31 11.00 -49.94
CA GLY A 526 6.10 10.18 -49.01
C GLY A 526 7.17 10.99 -48.27
N SER A 527 7.88 11.86 -48.99
CA SER A 527 8.91 12.72 -48.38
C SER A 527 8.29 13.74 -47.43
N ALA A 528 7.16 14.33 -47.80
CA ALA A 528 6.42 15.25 -46.94
C ALA A 528 5.89 14.54 -45.69
N SER A 529 5.34 13.32 -45.81
CA SER A 529 4.90 12.55 -44.65
C SER A 529 6.05 12.16 -43.74
N GLU A 530 7.21 11.84 -44.29
CA GLU A 530 8.40 11.50 -43.50
C GLU A 530 8.85 12.69 -42.65
N ILE A 531 8.95 13.89 -43.25
CA ILE A 531 9.41 15.11 -42.56
C ILE A 531 8.35 15.65 -41.58
N LEU A 532 7.08 15.68 -41.97
CA LEU A 532 6.02 16.35 -41.20
C LEU A 532 5.29 15.46 -40.20
N VAL A 533 5.31 14.13 -40.37
CA VAL A 533 4.52 13.20 -39.57
C VAL A 533 5.38 12.10 -38.94
N CYS A 534 6.12 11.33 -39.74
CA CYS A 534 6.84 10.15 -39.22
C CYS A 534 8.04 10.53 -38.35
N ASN A 535 8.91 11.46 -38.77
CA ASN A 535 10.04 11.92 -37.97
C ASN A 535 9.60 12.59 -36.65
N PRO A 536 8.63 13.53 -36.64
CA PRO A 536 8.16 14.15 -35.41
C PRO A 536 7.51 13.18 -34.41
N LEU A 537 6.83 12.14 -34.90
CA LEU A 537 6.24 11.10 -34.04
C LEU A 537 7.26 10.06 -33.59
N GLY A 538 8.29 9.78 -34.40
CA GLY A 538 9.35 8.82 -34.09
C GLY A 538 10.36 9.33 -33.06
N ASP A 539 10.71 10.62 -33.12
CA ASP A 539 11.54 11.29 -32.12
C ASP A 539 10.96 12.66 -31.73
N PRO A 540 9.95 12.67 -30.84
CA PRO A 540 9.27 13.91 -30.43
C PRO A 540 10.16 14.83 -29.59
N MET A 541 11.31 14.35 -29.09
CA MET A 541 12.21 15.12 -28.21
C MET A 541 13.14 16.06 -28.99
N HIS A 542 13.55 15.65 -30.19
CA HIS A 542 14.49 16.40 -31.03
C HIS A 542 13.80 17.03 -32.25
N SER A 543 12.48 16.89 -32.38
CA SER A 543 11.73 17.46 -33.49
C SER A 543 11.21 18.86 -33.18
N GLU A 544 11.69 19.86 -33.94
CA GLU A 544 11.17 21.23 -33.91
C GLU A 544 9.68 21.27 -34.29
N VAL A 545 9.29 20.49 -35.30
CA VAL A 545 7.90 20.36 -35.79
C VAL A 545 6.96 19.95 -34.66
N PHE A 546 7.35 18.93 -33.90
CA PHE A 546 6.55 18.46 -32.77
C PHE A 546 6.48 19.51 -31.67
N SER A 547 7.59 20.20 -31.37
CA SER A 547 7.65 21.22 -30.32
C SER A 547 6.70 22.39 -30.58
N VAL A 548 6.56 22.79 -31.84
CA VAL A 548 5.70 23.88 -32.31
C VAL A 548 4.22 23.50 -32.27
N VAL A 549 3.89 22.29 -32.71
CA VAL A 549 2.53 21.76 -32.59
C VAL A 549 2.14 21.59 -31.12
N ALA A 550 3.07 21.12 -30.29
CA ALA A 550 2.90 20.97 -28.86
C ALA A 550 2.67 22.30 -28.12
N GLU A 551 3.36 23.39 -28.50
CA GLU A 551 3.22 24.71 -27.88
C GLU A 551 1.81 25.30 -28.04
N ARG A 552 1.10 24.93 -29.12
CA ARG A 552 -0.29 25.33 -29.33
C ARG A 552 -1.27 24.67 -28.35
N TYR A 553 -0.96 23.46 -27.88
CA TYR A 553 -1.70 22.79 -26.82
C TYR A 553 -1.19 23.29 -25.46
N ASN A 554 -1.46 24.57 -25.19
CA ASN A 554 -0.94 25.26 -24.03
C ASN A 554 -1.63 24.78 -22.74
N LEU A 555 -0.86 24.07 -21.91
CA LEU A 555 -1.31 23.61 -20.60
C LEU A 555 -1.40 24.75 -19.57
N ASN A 556 -0.92 25.97 -19.86
CA ASN A 556 -0.92 27.13 -18.93
C ASN A 556 -2.30 27.44 -18.33
N ASN A 557 -3.41 27.09 -18.98
CA ASN A 557 -4.74 27.29 -18.40
C ASN A 557 -5.01 26.40 -17.17
N TYR A 558 -4.22 25.35 -16.98
CA TYR A 558 -4.36 24.37 -15.90
C TYR A 558 -3.28 24.50 -14.82
N TYR A 559 -2.25 25.32 -15.03
CA TYR A 559 -1.12 25.48 -14.11
C TYR A 559 -0.97 26.94 -13.70
N PRO A 560 -0.30 27.24 -12.58
CA PRO A 560 0.15 28.59 -12.31
C PRO A 560 0.97 29.16 -13.48
N PRO A 561 0.91 30.48 -13.71
CA PRO A 561 1.53 31.10 -14.87
C PRO A 561 3.05 30.85 -14.89
N GLY A 562 3.52 30.16 -15.94
CA GLY A 562 4.95 29.87 -16.14
C GLY A 562 5.42 28.52 -15.59
N GLU A 563 4.55 27.73 -14.96
CA GLU A 563 4.92 26.45 -14.32
C GLU A 563 4.39 25.21 -15.06
N ALA A 564 3.68 25.39 -16.18
CA ALA A 564 3.16 24.27 -16.95
C ALA A 564 4.29 23.46 -17.61
N PRO A 565 4.33 22.13 -17.45
CA PRO A 565 5.30 21.30 -18.16
C PRO A 565 5.01 21.29 -19.66
N ARG A 566 6.06 21.25 -20.47
CA ARG A 566 5.92 21.11 -21.93
C ARG A 566 5.50 19.68 -22.28
N ILE A 567 4.72 19.50 -23.35
CA ILE A 567 4.29 18.16 -23.79
C ILE A 567 5.49 17.26 -24.13
N THR A 568 6.56 17.82 -24.69
CA THR A 568 7.83 17.09 -24.92
C THR A 568 8.43 16.57 -23.61
N GLU A 569 8.40 17.37 -22.55
CA GLU A 569 8.87 16.96 -21.22
C GLU A 569 7.98 15.86 -20.62
N ILE A 570 6.66 15.98 -20.76
CA ILE A 570 5.69 14.95 -20.35
C ILE A 570 6.02 13.62 -21.02
N ILE A 571 6.19 13.60 -22.34
CA ILE A 571 6.53 12.40 -23.11
C ILE A 571 7.88 11.85 -22.63
N SER A 572 8.90 12.70 -22.47
CA SER A 572 10.21 12.28 -21.94
C SER A 572 10.12 11.56 -20.60
N LYS A 573 9.35 12.13 -19.66
CA LYS A 573 9.15 11.57 -18.32
C LYS A 573 8.36 10.26 -18.38
N CYS A 574 7.36 10.16 -19.26
CA CYS A 574 6.63 8.92 -19.53
C CYS A 574 7.55 7.80 -20.06
N HIS A 575 8.42 8.09 -21.05
CA HIS A 575 9.39 7.12 -21.58
C HIS A 575 10.39 6.64 -20.52
N ARG A 576 10.62 7.44 -19.47
CA ARG A 576 11.45 7.08 -18.30
C ARG A 576 10.67 6.35 -17.20
N ASN A 577 9.44 5.91 -17.45
CA ASN A 577 8.55 5.25 -16.49
C ASN A 577 8.34 6.04 -15.19
N GLN A 578 8.31 7.38 -15.26
CA GLN A 578 8.00 8.19 -14.09
C GLN A 578 6.50 8.12 -13.76
N SER A 579 6.16 8.34 -12.48
CA SER A 579 4.77 8.38 -12.03
C SER A 579 4.04 9.58 -12.62
N LEU A 580 2.71 9.49 -12.79
CA LEU A 580 1.91 10.61 -13.32
C LEU A 580 2.09 11.88 -12.48
N TYR A 581 2.32 11.74 -11.17
CA TYR A 581 2.65 12.84 -10.27
C TYR A 581 3.86 13.66 -10.75
N ALA A 582 4.96 13.00 -11.09
CA ALA A 582 6.18 13.65 -11.58
C ALA A 582 6.08 14.09 -13.06
N VAL A 583 5.39 13.30 -13.87
CA VAL A 583 5.15 13.57 -15.30
C VAL A 583 4.37 14.87 -15.48
N LEU A 584 3.24 15.01 -14.78
CA LEU A 584 2.40 16.20 -14.84
C LEU A 584 2.93 17.34 -13.96
N SER A 585 4.02 17.13 -13.22
CA SER A 585 4.53 18.13 -12.26
C SER A 585 3.41 18.66 -11.35
N LEU A 586 2.67 17.72 -10.76
CA LEU A 586 1.53 18.01 -9.88
C LEU A 586 1.95 18.75 -8.60
N ASP A 587 3.24 18.79 -8.30
CA ASP A 587 3.87 19.63 -7.28
C ASP A 587 3.71 21.14 -7.55
N HIS A 588 3.76 21.54 -8.82
CA HIS A 588 3.50 22.94 -9.24
C HIS A 588 2.01 23.27 -9.29
N ILE A 589 1.16 22.28 -9.56
CA ILE A 589 -0.30 22.46 -9.59
C ILE A 589 -0.83 22.85 -8.23
N ASP A 590 -0.37 22.17 -7.18
CA ASP A 590 -0.77 22.56 -5.84
C ASP A 590 0.30 22.28 -4.79
N SER A 591 0.83 23.39 -4.26
CA SER A 591 1.76 23.40 -3.14
C SER A 591 1.25 22.62 -1.92
N ILE A 592 -0.06 22.37 -1.82
CA ILE A 592 -0.72 21.67 -0.72
C ILE A 592 -0.29 20.19 -0.64
N LEU A 593 -0.02 19.48 -1.75
CA LEU A 593 0.47 18.09 -1.70
C LEU A 593 1.89 17.95 -1.11
N VAL A 594 2.80 18.86 -1.48
CA VAL A 594 4.14 18.93 -0.86
C VAL A 594 4.03 19.31 0.62
N LYS A 595 3.09 20.20 0.92
CA LYS A 595 2.71 20.64 2.26
C LYS A 595 1.99 19.59 3.11
N LEU A 596 1.44 18.54 2.50
CA LEU A 596 0.75 17.42 3.16
C LEU A 596 1.74 16.35 3.67
N GLN A 597 2.97 16.29 3.12
CA GLN A 597 4.03 15.48 3.72
C GLN A 597 4.41 15.98 5.12
N ASP A 598 4.24 17.27 5.40
CA ASP A 598 4.55 17.89 6.70
C ASP A 598 3.29 18.06 7.58
N TYR A 599 2.33 17.13 7.48
CA TYR A 599 1.08 17.14 8.26
C TYR A 599 1.34 17.27 9.77
N LYS A 600 2.44 16.70 10.26
CA LYS A 600 2.87 16.76 11.67
C LYS A 600 3.12 18.21 12.13
N LYS A 601 3.86 18.98 11.31
CA LYS A 601 4.08 20.41 11.57
C LYS A 601 2.82 21.23 11.35
N ARG A 602 2.03 20.94 10.31
CA ARG A 602 0.84 21.75 9.98
C ARG A 602 -0.28 21.62 11.02
N LEU A 603 -0.46 20.43 11.57
CA LEU A 603 -1.41 20.17 12.67
C LEU A 603 -0.87 20.70 14.02
N ASN A 604 0.35 21.26 14.06
CA ASN A 604 1.08 21.59 15.27
C ASN A 604 0.98 20.46 16.31
N LEU A 605 1.01 19.20 15.87
CA LEU A 605 0.75 18.05 16.74
C LEU A 605 1.75 18.02 17.89
N ASP A 606 3.02 18.33 17.61
CA ASP A 606 4.07 18.41 18.64
C ASP A 606 3.77 19.54 19.63
N GLU A 607 3.47 20.75 19.14
CA GLU A 607 3.17 21.92 19.98
C GLU A 607 1.87 21.75 20.79
N LYS A 608 0.90 21.00 20.26
CA LYS A 608 -0.38 20.69 20.90
C LYS A 608 -0.23 19.57 21.92
N ILE A 609 0.62 18.57 21.64
CA ILE A 609 1.03 17.56 22.62
C ILE A 609 1.81 18.25 23.75
N ASP A 610 2.69 19.19 23.44
CA ASP A 610 3.41 20.01 24.42
C ASP A 610 2.45 20.91 25.21
N GLN A 611 1.45 21.53 24.56
CA GLN A 611 0.37 22.26 25.23
C GLN A 611 -0.46 21.35 26.15
N LEU A 612 -0.79 20.13 25.70
CA LEU A 612 -1.44 19.12 26.54
C LEU A 612 -0.59 18.81 27.77
N MET A 613 0.72 18.57 27.58
CA MET A 613 1.65 18.33 28.68
C MET A 613 1.75 19.52 29.64
N LEU A 614 1.61 20.75 29.12
CA LEU A 614 1.60 21.97 29.93
C LEU A 614 0.25 22.22 30.65
N GLU A 615 -0.87 21.85 30.05
CA GLU A 615 -2.22 21.94 30.65
C GLU A 615 -2.48 20.85 31.68
N ILE A 616 -1.82 19.70 31.55
CA ILE A 616 -1.68 18.65 32.59
C ILE A 616 -0.67 19.10 33.67
N ARG A 617 -0.61 20.39 33.98
CA ARG A 617 -0.16 20.84 35.31
C ARG A 617 -1.29 20.60 36.28
N VAL A 618 -1.25 19.44 36.92
CA VAL A 618 -2.04 19.20 38.12
C VAL A 618 -1.25 19.72 39.30
N ASP A 619 -1.94 20.31 40.27
CA ASP A 619 -1.31 20.69 41.52
C ASP A 619 -0.80 19.41 42.20
N THR A 620 0.51 19.19 42.11
CA THR A 620 1.17 18.04 42.74
C THR A 620 1.50 18.29 44.20
N ASP A 621 1.23 19.48 44.73
CA ASP A 621 1.50 19.85 46.12
C ASP A 621 0.42 19.32 47.07
N VAL A 622 0.01 18.08 46.82
CA VAL A 622 -0.96 17.34 47.61
C VAL A 622 -0.19 16.39 48.51
N GLU A 623 -0.17 16.70 49.79
CA GLU A 623 0.37 15.81 50.81
C GLU A 623 -0.54 14.57 50.95
N ILE A 624 -0.22 13.49 50.24
CA ILE A 624 -0.98 12.23 50.26
C ILE A 624 -0.93 11.59 51.67
N LEU A 625 0.23 11.65 52.32
CA LEU A 625 0.45 11.14 53.67
C LEU A 625 1.34 12.14 54.40
N SER A 626 0.86 12.65 55.53
CA SER A 626 1.66 13.51 56.41
C SER A 626 2.83 12.74 57.00
N ARG A 627 3.88 13.46 57.43
CA ARG A 627 5.01 12.83 58.13
C ARG A 627 4.54 12.05 59.35
N ASP A 628 3.64 12.63 60.13
CA ASP A 628 3.07 12.00 61.33
C ASP A 628 2.30 10.71 60.98
N ALA A 629 1.53 10.72 59.89
CA ALA A 629 0.81 9.52 59.46
C ALA A 629 1.75 8.41 58.96
N LYS A 630 2.89 8.76 58.35
CA LYS A 630 3.91 7.77 57.98
C LYS A 630 4.53 7.15 59.22
N GLU A 631 4.84 7.96 60.23
CA GLU A 631 5.39 7.48 61.50
C GLU A 631 4.40 6.55 62.21
N GLN A 632 3.13 6.92 62.30
CA GLN A 632 2.06 6.07 62.86
C GLN A 632 1.88 4.74 62.10
N LEU A 633 1.99 4.74 60.77
CA LEU A 633 1.93 3.50 59.98
C LEU A 633 3.17 2.62 60.21
N TRP A 634 4.34 3.22 60.44
CA TRP A 634 5.55 2.50 60.83
C TRP A 634 5.46 1.93 62.24
N GLU A 635 4.89 2.67 63.18
CA GLU A 635 4.59 2.21 64.53
C GLU A 635 3.60 1.05 64.50
N LEU A 636 2.55 1.12 63.68
CA LEU A 636 1.63 0.00 63.47
C LEU A 636 2.32 -1.22 62.86
N ALA A 637 3.17 -1.03 61.84
CA ALA A 637 3.89 -2.13 61.21
C ALA A 637 4.86 -2.84 62.17
N ASN A 638 5.44 -2.09 63.12
CA ASN A 638 6.33 -2.61 64.15
C ASN A 638 5.61 -2.90 65.49
N SER A 639 4.28 -2.75 65.53
CA SER A 639 3.50 -2.91 66.76
C SER A 639 3.46 -4.37 67.18
N SER A 640 3.20 -4.59 68.47
CA SER A 640 3.09 -5.94 69.01
C SER A 640 1.86 -6.67 68.46
N VAL A 641 0.90 -5.98 67.87
CA VAL A 641 -0.31 -6.57 67.23
C VAL A 641 0.04 -7.31 65.93
N ALA A 642 1.05 -6.84 65.20
CA ALA A 642 1.49 -7.44 63.94
C ALA A 642 2.33 -8.71 64.15
N ASP A 643 2.72 -9.03 65.38
CA ASP A 643 3.46 -10.22 65.72
C ASP A 643 2.58 -11.48 65.65
N LYS A 644 2.85 -12.32 64.65
CA LYS A 644 2.13 -13.57 64.40
C LYS A 644 2.37 -14.59 65.51
N ASP A 645 3.58 -14.66 66.05
CA ASP A 645 3.97 -15.71 66.98
C ASP A 645 3.18 -15.60 68.29
N THR A 646 2.82 -14.38 68.71
CA THR A 646 1.95 -14.17 69.86
C THR A 646 0.55 -14.78 69.65
N TRP A 647 -0.04 -14.64 68.46
CA TRP A 647 -1.38 -15.15 68.18
C TRP A 647 -1.40 -16.67 68.05
N ASP A 648 -0.38 -17.25 67.41
CA ASP A 648 -0.21 -18.70 67.31
C ASP A 648 -0.07 -19.33 68.72
N TYR A 649 0.70 -18.71 69.61
CA TYR A 649 0.82 -19.12 71.01
C TYR A 649 -0.50 -19.00 71.78
N TYR A 650 -1.24 -17.90 71.57
CA TYR A 650 -2.55 -17.67 72.19
C TYR A 650 -3.54 -18.79 71.81
N THR A 651 -3.55 -19.21 70.55
CA THR A 651 -4.40 -20.33 70.08
C THR A 651 -3.95 -21.69 70.63
N ASP A 652 -2.64 -21.97 70.69
CA ASP A 652 -2.12 -23.24 71.23
C ASP A 652 -2.52 -23.47 72.70
N ILE A 653 -2.54 -22.39 73.50
CA ILE A 653 -2.97 -22.47 74.90
C ILE A 653 -4.46 -22.81 75.01
N LEU A 654 -5.30 -22.21 74.16
CA LEU A 654 -6.76 -22.42 74.20
C LEU A 654 -7.17 -23.82 73.72
N GLU A 655 -6.37 -24.46 72.86
CA GLU A 655 -6.64 -25.83 72.40
C GLU A 655 -6.34 -26.89 73.47
N LYS A 656 -5.61 -26.55 74.54
CA LYS A 656 -5.28 -27.49 75.62
C LYS A 656 -6.49 -27.74 76.53
N LYS A 657 -6.77 -29.02 76.79
CA LYS A 657 -7.84 -29.45 77.70
C LYS A 657 -7.62 -28.91 79.12
N VAL A 658 -8.63 -28.22 79.64
CA VAL A 658 -8.64 -27.65 81.01
C VAL A 658 -8.62 -28.76 82.08
N LEU A 659 -9.33 -29.87 81.84
CA LEU A 659 -9.42 -31.01 82.74
C LEU A 659 -8.90 -32.28 82.07
N THR A 660 -8.22 -33.13 82.85
CA THR A 660 -7.77 -34.46 82.42
C THR A 660 -8.86 -35.54 82.51
N ILE A 661 -9.88 -35.30 83.34
CA ILE A 661 -10.98 -36.22 83.62
C ILE A 661 -12.32 -35.56 83.32
N ASP A 662 -13.30 -36.36 82.89
CA ASP A 662 -14.67 -35.91 82.73
C ASP A 662 -15.37 -35.93 84.10
N LEU A 663 -15.79 -34.75 84.57
CA LEU A 663 -16.46 -34.62 85.88
C LEU A 663 -17.81 -35.32 85.91
N MET A 664 -18.50 -35.46 84.78
CA MET A 664 -19.77 -36.18 84.70
C MET A 664 -19.57 -37.69 84.85
N GLU A 665 -18.51 -38.23 84.25
CA GLU A 665 -18.13 -39.63 84.40
C GLU A 665 -17.72 -39.93 85.85
N LEU A 666 -16.91 -39.05 86.45
CA LEU A 666 -16.54 -39.17 87.86
C LEU A 666 -17.77 -39.12 88.77
N ALA A 667 -18.68 -38.17 88.56
CA ALA A 667 -19.90 -38.06 89.36
C ALA A 667 -20.76 -39.33 89.26
N ALA A 668 -20.89 -39.91 88.06
CA ALA A 668 -21.62 -41.17 87.86
C ALA A 668 -20.93 -42.35 88.58
N LEU A 669 -19.60 -42.42 88.55
CA LEU A 669 -18.83 -43.46 89.23
C LEU A 669 -18.95 -43.34 90.76
N LEU A 670 -18.90 -42.12 91.31
CA LEU A 670 -19.11 -41.87 92.73
C LEU A 670 -20.51 -42.27 93.18
N ASN A 671 -21.55 -41.93 92.40
CA ASN A 671 -22.92 -42.35 92.66
C ASN A 671 -23.10 -43.88 92.60
N GLN A 672 -22.51 -44.55 91.60
CA GLN A 672 -22.57 -46.00 91.49
C GLN A 672 -21.86 -46.69 92.66
N THR A 673 -20.73 -46.15 93.09
CA THR A 673 -19.98 -46.63 94.26
C THR A 673 -20.80 -46.44 95.52
N ALA A 674 -21.47 -45.28 95.66
CA ALA A 674 -22.36 -45.00 96.78
C ALA A 674 -23.56 -45.97 96.87
N ASP A 675 -24.13 -46.38 95.74
CA ASP A 675 -25.28 -47.30 95.67
C ASP A 675 -24.92 -48.76 95.99
N LYS A 676 -23.67 -49.17 95.76
CA LYS A 676 -23.20 -50.54 95.99
C LYS A 676 -22.75 -50.81 97.44
N LEU A 677 -22.74 -49.80 98.30
CA LEU A 677 -22.27 -49.92 99.69
C LEU A 677 -23.20 -50.81 100.55
N PRO A 678 -22.65 -51.72 101.39
CA PRO A 678 -23.45 -52.58 102.25
C PRO A 678 -24.16 -51.82 103.38
N ASN A 679 -25.29 -52.37 103.86
CA ASN A 679 -26.11 -51.82 104.94
C ASN A 679 -25.30 -51.68 106.24
N GLY A 680 -24.82 -50.45 106.51
CA GLY A 680 -23.90 -50.11 107.59
C GLY A 680 -23.05 -48.86 107.30
N TYR A 681 -22.90 -48.50 106.02
CA TYR A 681 -22.11 -47.34 105.56
C TYR A 681 -22.96 -46.20 104.98
N THR A 682 -24.19 -46.00 105.48
CA THR A 682 -25.15 -45.02 104.94
C THR A 682 -24.66 -43.58 104.97
N GLN A 683 -23.87 -43.20 105.98
CA GLN A 683 -23.28 -41.86 106.08
C GLN A 683 -22.21 -41.60 105.01
N VAL A 684 -21.42 -42.64 104.67
CA VAL A 684 -20.40 -42.58 103.62
C VAL A 684 -21.06 -42.57 102.24
N SER A 685 -22.09 -43.41 102.04
CA SER A 685 -22.92 -43.41 100.83
C SER A 685 -23.54 -42.04 100.56
N PHE A 686 -24.10 -41.38 101.58
CA PHE A 686 -24.67 -40.03 101.44
C PHE A 686 -23.61 -38.98 101.07
N LYS A 687 -22.41 -39.03 101.69
CA LYS A 687 -21.32 -38.07 101.40
C LYS A 687 -20.65 -38.31 100.03
N LEU A 688 -20.72 -39.52 99.48
CA LEU A 688 -20.20 -39.86 98.14
C LEU A 688 -21.17 -39.49 97.02
N LYS A 689 -22.47 -39.38 97.32
CA LYS A 689 -23.45 -39.01 96.30
C LYS A 689 -23.31 -37.56 95.91
N ASN A 690 -23.30 -37.34 94.60
CA ASN A 690 -23.44 -36.03 94.01
C ASN A 690 -24.94 -35.73 93.88
N ASP A 691 -25.45 -34.78 94.65
CA ASP A 691 -26.84 -34.30 94.58
C ASP A 691 -27.05 -33.29 93.44
#